data_AF-A0A8B7DLX3-F1
#
_entry.id   AF-A0A8B7DLX3-F1
#
_cell.length_a   1.000
_cell.length_b   1.000
_cell.length_c   1.000
_cell.angle_alpha   90.00
_cell.angle_beta   90.00
_cell.angle_gamma   90.00
#
_symmetry.space_group_name_H-M   'P 1'
#
loop_
_entity.id
_entity.type
_entity.pdbx_description
1 polymer ?
#
loop_
_entity_poly.entity_id
_entity_poly.type
_entity_poly.pdbx_seq_one_letter_code
_entity_poly.pdbx_strand_id
1 'polypeptide(L)'
;MFDIIEVVNLQDELKNCARRLTKTYIESHKHTKKNLEEESFTNISPRVIGVKDNNLYLFTWNCEELCHSKTFIGVFKRDSRLSEIIFTHQNILFIINASINCSSKLLAYSCIEKKCNSEDLYCSYISEIHPQKNLYSLNIKWKVYQKVQFLKDSSKTCKVSHLLFFHHRETISLYRIPAITGKDDLLKSAELSVVSVVSRFIWAQFDFKFNRLFYVDLNPSDEDDSASEGIFNAVEFDEHGKFHLVFNFSLPLEFNLEFMQLKDVYNNLLYTDIVSYSFFNMRVLQSDGSLYICYQQSKNNQLNSSESCISSSEIETISYAICCIHSGYKLDCSTFNVSGSSQHICFTLYNDFVLVYAYKSFFHLLDISYEHEPVHNILVNCKSPFFPKIKSSSNVLLSLIDSTNIFDICSQKIFNFQISTSLLFEMFCCSDVATRLSILHIVVIHLNDKQVCRNIIKVLTQEYLNQEVCNLLKEYLLARNYVKMWKYVSSKTDLRLFPFTTQSFYKDQIECSDSGKKNACLEYSFYSETGIVQLKKNLFKNKKNFWASIHNNLCYQSALKSESKRFPIKLLFLAGVELNDESLSFDVLTLKQCYASQSNSEMNNIVIQKMVSYTLTNHRELSKDIVFSLCTEYAIERINILKRLWKQILKTIGAKPYETIINTSILNLLDKNEVMLFHMLQVIKMVCAELCLPDVYGIKNLLCFLGFRYLKHHQFLSYVDSFVIEINYNFGKQIFEELDDSSDNLIFKVNLLKHFNAETAKDLIKLWNSKSGNRHLLQQALSGLTYKVKKKPNITDLSLTGEAFEALHALIGCINWQKKEVTFISEVETVELLQNASLVDTEALVKKEIQKENPS
;
A
#
# COMPACT_ATOMS: atom_id res chain seq x y z
N MET A 1 1.24 12.12 10.92
CA MET A 1 0.63 11.18 9.96
C MET A 1 -0.89 11.18 10.06
N PHE A 2 -1.47 11.11 11.26
CA PHE A 2 -2.91 11.21 11.46
C PHE A 2 -3.27 12.56 12.08
N ASP A 3 -4.36 13.15 11.60
CA ASP A 3 -5.08 14.18 12.33
C ASP A 3 -6.05 13.47 13.27
N ILE A 4 -5.78 13.59 14.56
CA ILE A 4 -6.69 13.11 15.61
C ILE A 4 -7.55 14.28 16.00
N ILE A 5 -8.79 14.24 15.54
CA ILE A 5 -9.78 15.27 15.82
C ILE A 5 -10.66 14.75 16.95
N GLU A 6 -10.65 15.44 18.08
CA GLU A 6 -11.66 15.23 19.12
C GLU A 6 -13.01 15.61 18.50
N VAL A 7 -13.85 14.61 18.23
CA VAL A 7 -15.14 14.85 17.54
C VAL A 7 -16.17 15.31 18.55
N VAL A 8 -16.21 14.62 19.71
CA VAL A 8 -17.19 14.85 20.76
C VAL A 8 -16.56 14.52 22.11
N ASN A 9 -16.65 15.46 23.04
CA ASN A 9 -16.45 15.17 24.45
C ASN A 9 -17.73 14.52 25.00
N LEU A 10 -17.87 13.20 24.78
CA LEU A 10 -19.05 12.44 25.19
C LEU A 10 -19.27 12.57 26.70
N GLN A 11 -18.20 12.68 27.48
CA GLN A 11 -18.28 12.88 28.92
C GLN A 11 -19.05 14.15 29.30
N ASP A 12 -18.84 15.27 28.60
CA ASP A 12 -19.55 16.53 28.89
C ASP A 12 -21.01 16.48 28.45
N GLU A 13 -21.28 15.88 27.29
CA GLU A 13 -22.66 15.66 26.82
C GLU A 13 -23.45 14.75 27.79
N LEU A 14 -22.83 13.66 28.25
CA LEU A 14 -23.43 12.74 29.22
C LEU A 14 -23.62 13.41 30.58
N LYS A 15 -22.67 14.26 31.04
CA LYS A 15 -22.83 15.04 32.29
C LYS A 15 -24.04 15.97 32.20
N ASN A 16 -24.17 16.69 31.09
CA ASN A 16 -25.31 17.59 30.87
C ASN A 16 -26.63 16.80 30.80
N CYS A 17 -26.64 15.65 30.12
CA CYS A 17 -27.81 14.77 30.07
C CYS A 17 -28.18 14.24 31.46
N ALA A 18 -27.22 13.73 32.22
CA ALA A 18 -27.45 13.18 33.55
C ALA A 18 -27.98 14.24 34.52
N ARG A 19 -27.46 15.47 34.49
CA ARG A 19 -27.99 16.61 35.26
C ARG A 19 -29.44 16.92 34.90
N ARG A 20 -29.74 17.08 33.61
CA ARG A 20 -31.10 17.35 33.13
C ARG A 20 -32.08 16.26 33.55
N LEU A 21 -31.72 15.01 33.32
CA LEU A 21 -32.56 13.86 33.65
C LEU A 21 -32.79 13.72 35.16
N THR A 22 -31.76 13.93 35.98
CA THR A 22 -31.86 13.89 37.45
C THR A 22 -32.80 14.99 37.96
N LYS A 23 -32.69 16.21 37.42
CA LYS A 23 -33.58 17.32 37.75
C LYS A 23 -35.05 16.99 37.43
N THR A 24 -35.34 16.54 36.21
CA THR A 24 -36.70 16.14 35.79
C THR A 24 -37.25 14.99 36.64
N TYR A 25 -36.42 14.03 37.03
CA TYR A 25 -36.82 12.93 37.92
C TYR A 25 -37.18 13.44 39.32
N ILE A 26 -36.37 14.31 39.92
CA ILE A 26 -36.63 14.88 41.24
C ILE A 26 -37.90 15.74 41.23
N GLU A 27 -38.08 16.58 40.21
CA GLU A 27 -39.26 17.44 40.04
C GLU A 27 -40.56 16.64 39.90
N SER A 28 -40.52 15.46 39.28
CA SER A 28 -41.68 14.58 39.13
C SER A 28 -42.01 13.75 40.38
N HIS A 29 -41.05 13.53 41.28
CA HIS A 29 -41.20 12.65 42.46
C HIS A 29 -41.24 13.39 43.81
N LYS A 30 -40.90 14.69 43.86
CA LYS A 30 -41.07 15.54 45.06
C LYS A 30 -42.28 16.46 44.89
N HIS A 31 -43.26 16.34 45.78
CA HIS A 31 -44.43 17.26 45.86
C HIS A 31 -44.10 18.68 46.35
N THR A 32 -42.82 19.02 46.57
CA THR A 32 -42.42 20.33 47.08
C THR A 32 -41.47 21.03 46.11
N LYS A 33 -41.98 22.08 45.46
CA LYS A 33 -41.21 23.12 44.76
C LYS A 33 -40.30 23.83 45.77
N LYS A 34 -39.11 23.30 46.05
CA LYS A 34 -37.99 24.12 46.49
C LYS A 34 -37.08 24.30 45.29
N ASN A 35 -36.76 25.56 44.99
CA ASN A 35 -35.79 25.94 43.96
C ASN A 35 -34.47 25.21 44.27
N LEU A 36 -34.21 24.12 43.57
CA LEU A 36 -32.91 23.47 43.54
C LEU A 36 -32.02 24.36 42.66
N GLU A 37 -31.14 25.11 43.30
CA GLU A 37 -30.11 25.90 42.62
C GLU A 37 -29.23 24.97 41.78
N GLU A 38 -28.87 25.42 40.57
CA GLU A 38 -28.10 24.64 39.58
C GLU A 38 -26.72 24.17 40.11
N GLU A 39 -26.24 24.77 41.20
CA GLU A 39 -24.97 24.46 41.86
C GLU A 39 -24.97 23.16 42.69
N SER A 40 -26.13 22.58 43.00
CA SER A 40 -26.24 21.33 43.79
C SER A 40 -25.80 20.07 43.03
N PHE A 41 -25.93 20.04 41.69
CA PHE A 41 -25.64 18.86 40.84
C PHE A 41 -24.21 18.81 40.29
N THR A 42 -23.25 19.43 40.96
CA THR A 42 -21.88 19.63 40.46
C THR A 42 -21.08 18.32 40.37
N ASN A 43 -21.39 17.31 41.19
CA ASN A 43 -20.59 16.08 41.36
C ASN A 43 -21.11 14.81 40.63
N ILE A 44 -21.85 14.95 39.53
CA ILE A 44 -22.29 13.78 38.74
C ILE A 44 -21.16 13.31 37.80
N SER A 45 -20.75 12.05 37.94
CA SER A 45 -19.76 11.40 37.07
C SER A 45 -20.40 10.24 36.27
N PRO A 46 -21.05 10.54 35.12
CA PRO A 46 -21.63 9.49 34.30
C PRO A 46 -20.54 8.62 33.66
N ARG A 47 -20.89 7.36 33.40
CA ARG A 47 -20.00 6.37 32.79
C ARG A 47 -20.74 5.54 31.77
N VAL A 48 -20.10 5.30 30.62
CA VAL A 48 -20.61 4.39 29.60
C VAL A 48 -20.46 2.95 30.08
N ILE A 49 -21.54 2.17 29.97
CA ILE A 49 -21.62 0.77 30.41
C ILE A 49 -22.08 -0.17 29.29
N GLY A 50 -22.47 0.35 28.13
CA GLY A 50 -22.95 -0.46 27.01
C GLY A 50 -23.15 0.39 25.76
N VAL A 51 -23.08 -0.24 24.59
CA VAL A 51 -23.45 0.36 23.30
C VAL A 51 -24.32 -0.67 22.57
N LYS A 52 -25.51 -0.26 22.15
CA LYS A 52 -26.44 -1.13 21.42
C LYS A 52 -26.20 -1.06 19.92
N ASP A 53 -26.05 0.14 19.39
CA ASP A 53 -25.68 0.43 18.00
C ASP A 53 -24.71 1.62 18.04
N ASN A 54 -23.94 1.89 16.97
CA ASN A 54 -22.91 2.95 16.94
C ASN A 54 -23.39 4.35 17.43
N ASN A 55 -24.71 4.57 17.45
CA ASN A 55 -25.35 5.82 17.84
C ASN A 55 -26.12 5.77 19.17
N LEU A 56 -26.21 4.62 19.86
CA LEU A 56 -26.99 4.45 21.10
C LEU A 56 -26.13 3.92 22.24
N TYR A 57 -25.87 4.80 23.21
CA TYR A 57 -25.00 4.56 24.37
C TYR A 57 -25.84 4.34 25.63
N LEU A 58 -25.46 3.36 26.42
CA LEU A 58 -25.95 3.11 27.77
C LEU A 58 -24.98 3.71 28.76
N PHE A 59 -25.49 4.53 29.66
CA PHE A 59 -24.66 5.18 30.66
C PHE A 59 -25.33 5.15 32.04
N THR A 60 -24.51 5.17 33.08
CA THR A 60 -24.95 5.16 34.48
C THR A 60 -24.33 6.30 35.26
N TRP A 61 -25.05 6.78 36.27
CA TRP A 61 -24.54 7.74 37.24
C TRP A 61 -25.21 7.52 38.59
N ASN A 62 -24.51 7.91 39.65
CA ASN A 62 -25.03 7.88 41.01
C ASN A 62 -25.50 9.28 41.40
N CYS A 63 -26.54 9.34 42.22
CA CYS A 63 -27.02 10.57 42.84
C CYS A 63 -27.14 10.37 44.35
N GLU A 64 -26.47 11.25 45.09
CA GLU A 64 -26.40 11.26 46.56
C GLU A 64 -27.08 12.53 47.10
N GLU A 65 -28.39 12.69 46.87
CA GLU A 65 -29.13 13.84 47.39
C GLU A 65 -30.30 13.45 48.32
N LEU A 66 -30.13 13.84 49.59
CA LEU A 66 -31.08 14.18 50.65
C LEU A 66 -32.28 13.26 50.99
N CYS A 67 -32.27 11.98 50.63
CA CYS A 67 -32.91 10.93 51.46
C CYS A 67 -32.64 9.50 50.94
N HIS A 68 -32.29 9.30 49.65
CA HIS A 68 -32.06 7.95 49.10
C HIS A 68 -30.97 7.99 48.03
N SER A 69 -29.84 7.34 48.30
CA SER A 69 -28.74 7.21 47.34
C SER A 69 -29.09 6.20 46.25
N LYS A 70 -29.25 6.67 45.01
CA LYS A 70 -29.74 5.87 43.88
C LYS A 70 -28.73 5.80 42.73
N THR A 71 -28.76 4.69 42.00
CA THR A 71 -28.05 4.55 40.71
C THR A 71 -29.04 4.61 39.57
N PHE A 72 -28.78 5.47 38.60
CA PHE A 72 -29.58 5.61 37.39
C PHE A 72 -28.89 4.93 36.21
N ILE A 73 -29.70 4.39 35.29
CA ILE A 73 -29.26 3.92 33.99
C ILE A 73 -30.07 4.67 32.94
N GLY A 74 -29.37 5.30 32.00
CA GLY A 74 -29.96 6.05 30.92
C GLY A 74 -29.48 5.58 29.56
N VAL A 75 -30.27 5.93 28.54
CA VAL A 75 -29.93 5.77 27.13
C VAL A 75 -29.64 7.14 26.54
N PHE A 76 -28.58 7.26 25.75
CA PHE A 76 -28.25 8.45 24.98
C PHE A 76 -28.14 8.09 23.50
N LYS A 77 -28.98 8.73 22.67
CA LYS A 77 -28.94 8.59 21.22
C LYS A 77 -28.24 9.80 20.61
N ARG A 78 -27.09 9.57 19.98
CA ARG A 78 -26.18 10.61 19.47
C ARG A 78 -26.81 11.46 18.37
N ASP A 79 -27.41 10.85 17.35
CA ASP A 79 -27.94 11.58 16.17
C ASP A 79 -29.03 12.58 16.54
N SER A 80 -29.93 12.16 17.44
CA SER A 80 -31.06 12.98 17.87
C SER A 80 -30.76 13.79 19.15
N ARG A 81 -29.59 13.58 19.77
CA ARG A 81 -29.21 14.09 21.10
C ARG A 81 -30.31 13.87 22.16
N LEU A 82 -31.04 12.76 22.04
CA LEU A 82 -32.12 12.41 22.96
C LEU A 82 -31.54 11.55 24.08
N SER A 83 -31.97 11.83 25.31
CA SER A 83 -31.62 11.04 26.47
C SER A 83 -32.84 10.75 27.31
N GLU A 84 -32.89 9.54 27.88
CA GLU A 84 -33.97 9.06 28.74
C GLU A 84 -33.42 8.20 29.88
N ILE A 85 -34.09 8.23 31.04
CA ILE A 85 -33.84 7.28 32.13
C ILE A 85 -34.64 6.02 31.82
N ILE A 86 -33.95 4.88 31.78
CA ILE A 86 -34.59 3.59 31.50
C ILE A 86 -34.76 2.73 32.75
N PHE A 87 -33.89 2.90 33.74
CA PHE A 87 -33.94 2.13 34.98
C PHE A 87 -33.38 2.92 36.16
N THR A 88 -34.00 2.79 37.32
CA THR A 88 -33.54 3.39 38.58
C THR A 88 -33.40 2.33 39.64
N HIS A 89 -32.19 2.16 40.18
CA HIS A 89 -31.91 1.26 41.28
C HIS A 89 -31.97 1.99 42.63
N GLN A 90 -32.53 1.35 43.66
CA GLN A 90 -32.74 1.97 44.97
C GLN A 90 -31.47 2.17 45.80
N ASN A 91 -30.42 1.40 45.51
CA ASN A 91 -29.10 1.48 46.15
C ASN A 91 -28.05 1.95 45.15
N ILE A 92 -26.95 2.52 45.66
CA ILE A 92 -25.73 2.75 44.87
C ILE A 92 -25.12 1.41 44.47
N LEU A 93 -25.01 1.18 43.17
CA LEU A 93 -24.32 0.05 42.57
C LEU A 93 -23.18 0.53 41.69
N PHE A 94 -22.09 -0.25 41.66
CA PHE A 94 -21.02 -0.06 40.69
C PHE A 94 -21.31 -0.94 39.46
N ILE A 95 -22.05 -0.41 38.50
CA ILE A 95 -22.39 -1.12 37.27
C ILE A 95 -21.19 -1.10 36.32
N ILE A 96 -20.81 -2.26 35.81
CA ILE A 96 -19.66 -2.44 34.93
C ILE A 96 -20.09 -2.53 33.47
N ASN A 97 -21.16 -3.28 33.22
CA ASN A 97 -21.66 -3.55 31.88
C ASN A 97 -23.19 -3.67 31.88
N ALA A 98 -23.83 -3.20 30.81
CA ALA A 98 -25.26 -3.39 30.58
C ALA A 98 -25.59 -3.57 29.10
N SER A 99 -26.70 -4.26 28.85
CA SER A 99 -27.21 -4.52 27.51
C SER A 99 -28.74 -4.45 27.50
N ILE A 100 -29.32 -4.02 26.37
CA ILE A 100 -30.77 -3.93 26.17
C ILE A 100 -31.17 -4.80 25.00
N ASN A 101 -32.30 -5.50 25.12
CA ASN A 101 -32.82 -6.34 24.05
C ASN A 101 -33.32 -5.53 22.84
N CYS A 102 -33.58 -6.19 21.70
CA CYS A 102 -34.02 -5.50 20.48
C CYS A 102 -35.32 -4.69 20.66
N SER A 103 -36.27 -5.17 21.46
CA SER A 103 -37.54 -4.47 21.72
C SER A 103 -37.44 -3.32 22.73
N SER A 104 -36.27 -3.09 23.32
CA SER A 104 -36.04 -2.06 24.36
C SER A 104 -36.98 -2.18 25.56
N LYS A 105 -37.31 -3.42 25.94
CA LYS A 105 -38.18 -3.74 27.10
C LYS A 105 -37.43 -4.40 28.25
N LEU A 106 -36.35 -5.10 27.94
CA LEU A 106 -35.51 -5.80 28.90
C LEU A 106 -34.14 -5.14 28.99
N LEU A 107 -33.68 -4.97 30.21
CA LEU A 107 -32.34 -4.51 30.55
C LEU A 107 -31.64 -5.64 31.33
N ALA A 108 -30.43 -5.97 30.91
CA ALA A 108 -29.54 -6.84 31.67
C ALA A 108 -28.30 -6.02 32.07
N TYR A 109 -27.84 -6.16 33.31
CA TYR A 109 -26.63 -5.48 33.77
C TYR A 109 -25.85 -6.31 34.78
N SER A 110 -24.53 -6.09 34.81
CA SER A 110 -23.58 -6.69 35.75
C SER A 110 -22.96 -5.60 36.63
N CYS A 111 -22.86 -5.84 37.92
CA CYS A 111 -22.33 -4.89 38.90
C CYS A 111 -21.40 -5.55 39.93
N ILE A 112 -20.64 -4.72 40.64
CA ILE A 112 -19.81 -5.14 41.77
C ILE A 112 -20.53 -4.81 43.08
N GLU A 113 -20.73 -5.82 43.92
CA GLU A 113 -21.10 -5.65 45.32
C GLU A 113 -19.83 -5.51 46.17
N LYS A 114 -19.49 -4.27 46.55
CA LYS A 114 -18.38 -4.01 47.48
C LYS A 114 -18.85 -4.24 48.91
N LYS A 115 -18.19 -5.15 49.63
CA LYS A 115 -18.39 -5.37 51.07
C LYS A 115 -17.21 -4.75 51.81
N CYS A 116 -17.48 -4.02 52.90
CA CYS A 116 -16.51 -3.14 53.58
C CYS A 116 -15.19 -3.80 54.03
N ASN A 117 -15.05 -5.13 54.04
CA ASN A 117 -13.84 -5.87 54.44
C ASN A 117 -13.58 -7.17 53.62
N SER A 118 -14.22 -7.39 52.47
CA SER A 118 -14.05 -8.63 51.68
C SER A 118 -13.87 -8.33 50.19
N GLU A 119 -13.35 -9.31 49.45
CA GLU A 119 -13.11 -9.21 48.00
C GLU A 119 -14.39 -8.82 47.23
N ASP A 120 -14.20 -8.05 46.15
CA ASP A 120 -15.25 -7.57 45.26
C ASP A 120 -15.99 -8.76 44.60
N LEU A 121 -17.32 -8.81 44.73
CA LEU A 121 -18.15 -9.85 44.14
C LEU A 121 -18.92 -9.31 42.94
N TYR A 122 -18.91 -10.06 41.85
CA TYR A 122 -19.68 -9.77 40.63
C TYR A 122 -21.07 -10.40 40.74
N CYS A 123 -22.07 -9.61 40.39
CA CYS A 123 -23.48 -9.99 40.35
C CYS A 123 -24.10 -9.52 39.01
N SER A 124 -25.06 -10.29 38.49
CA SER A 124 -25.77 -9.96 37.26
C SER A 124 -27.28 -10.07 37.41
N TYR A 125 -27.99 -9.14 36.79
CA TYR A 125 -29.44 -8.98 36.92
C TYR A 125 -30.11 -8.76 35.58
N ILE A 126 -31.38 -9.15 35.49
CA ILE A 126 -32.31 -8.86 34.40
C ILE A 126 -33.49 -8.09 34.99
N SER A 127 -33.88 -6.99 34.34
CA SER A 127 -34.99 -6.14 34.79
C SER A 127 -35.86 -5.72 33.62
N GLU A 128 -37.16 -5.58 33.89
CA GLU A 128 -38.09 -4.94 32.96
C GLU A 128 -37.94 -3.42 33.03
N ILE A 129 -37.84 -2.78 31.87
CA ILE A 129 -37.73 -1.33 31.76
C ILE A 129 -39.09 -0.68 32.08
N HIS A 130 -40.20 -1.28 31.61
CA HIS A 130 -41.56 -0.83 31.88
C HIS A 130 -42.52 -2.02 32.02
N PRO A 131 -43.16 -2.24 33.19
CA PRO A 131 -43.00 -1.54 34.48
C PRO A 131 -41.76 -2.00 35.27
N GLN A 132 -41.10 -1.08 35.99
CA GLN A 132 -39.91 -1.37 36.85
C GLN A 132 -40.29 -2.10 38.16
N LYS A 133 -40.98 -3.24 38.07
CA LYS A 133 -41.42 -4.02 39.23
C LYS A 133 -40.60 -5.30 39.46
N ASN A 134 -40.05 -5.87 38.38
CA ASN A 134 -39.43 -7.18 38.40
C ASN A 134 -37.92 -7.07 38.18
N LEU A 135 -37.15 -7.38 39.23
CA LEU A 135 -35.71 -7.57 39.19
C LEU A 135 -35.43 -9.07 39.39
N TYR A 136 -34.88 -9.71 38.36
CA TYR A 136 -34.45 -11.10 38.39
C TYR A 136 -32.93 -11.16 38.57
N SER A 137 -32.47 -11.80 39.63
CA SER A 137 -31.04 -12.08 39.81
C SER A 137 -30.70 -13.39 39.11
N LEU A 138 -29.57 -13.42 38.40
CA LEU A 138 -29.04 -14.68 37.86
C LEU A 138 -28.56 -15.64 38.98
N ASN A 139 -28.56 -15.19 40.25
CA ASN A 139 -28.16 -15.95 41.44
C ASN A 139 -26.72 -16.50 41.40
N ILE A 140 -25.86 -15.91 40.57
CA ILE A 140 -24.44 -16.24 40.47
C ILE A 140 -23.66 -15.08 41.07
N LYS A 141 -23.17 -15.25 42.30
CA LYS A 141 -22.29 -14.30 42.98
C LYS A 141 -20.89 -14.89 43.08
N TRP A 142 -19.93 -14.29 42.40
CA TRP A 142 -18.58 -14.86 42.31
C TRP A 142 -17.49 -13.79 42.28
N LYS A 143 -16.23 -14.20 42.46
CA LYS A 143 -15.07 -13.31 42.45
C LYS A 143 -14.56 -13.00 41.04
N VAL A 144 -15.09 -13.71 40.05
CA VAL A 144 -14.65 -13.64 38.66
C VAL A 144 -15.57 -12.73 37.85
N TYR A 145 -14.99 -12.04 36.87
CA TYR A 145 -15.68 -11.09 36.03
C TYR A 145 -16.91 -11.69 35.33
N GLN A 146 -18.02 -10.96 35.40
CA GLN A 146 -19.27 -11.28 34.74
C GLN A 146 -19.66 -10.21 33.73
N LYS A 147 -20.18 -10.66 32.58
CA LYS A 147 -20.70 -9.78 31.53
C LYS A 147 -21.98 -10.33 30.94
N VAL A 148 -22.86 -9.43 30.51
CA VAL A 148 -24.18 -9.73 29.94
C VAL A 148 -24.32 -9.04 28.58
N GLN A 149 -24.86 -9.72 27.58
CA GLN A 149 -25.00 -9.18 26.23
C GLN A 149 -26.20 -9.80 25.50
N PHE A 150 -27.17 -8.98 25.10
CA PHE A 150 -28.26 -9.45 24.24
C PHE A 150 -27.77 -9.69 22.81
N LEU A 151 -28.32 -10.73 22.17
CA LEU A 151 -28.17 -10.95 20.72
C LEU A 151 -28.99 -9.93 19.93
N LYS A 152 -28.54 -9.66 18.70
CA LYS A 152 -29.27 -8.84 17.74
C LYS A 152 -30.33 -9.67 17.02
N ASP A 153 -31.60 -9.40 17.30
CA ASP A 153 -32.72 -9.97 16.55
C ASP A 153 -33.10 -9.06 15.37
N SER A 154 -33.35 -9.65 14.20
CA SER A 154 -33.80 -8.92 12.99
C SER A 154 -35.26 -8.45 13.10
N SER A 155 -36.08 -9.14 13.90
CA SER A 155 -37.50 -8.81 14.09
C SER A 155 -37.73 -7.99 15.37
N LYS A 156 -38.43 -6.85 15.24
CA LYS A 156 -38.87 -6.04 16.40
C LYS A 156 -39.97 -6.73 17.23
N THR A 157 -40.56 -7.80 16.71
CA THR A 157 -41.68 -8.54 17.28
C THR A 157 -41.26 -9.85 17.97
N CYS A 158 -39.95 -10.04 18.22
CA CYS A 158 -39.41 -11.27 18.78
C CYS A 158 -40.15 -11.71 20.06
N LYS A 159 -40.76 -12.90 20.01
CA LYS A 159 -41.43 -13.55 21.14
C LYS A 159 -40.45 -14.07 22.19
N VAL A 160 -39.15 -14.13 21.89
CA VAL A 160 -38.10 -14.59 22.78
C VAL A 160 -36.90 -13.68 22.58
N SER A 161 -36.31 -13.20 23.66
CA SER A 161 -35.03 -12.48 23.68
C SER A 161 -33.93 -13.42 24.14
N HIS A 162 -32.77 -13.31 23.51
CA HIS A 162 -31.61 -14.15 23.78
C HIS A 162 -30.51 -13.34 24.47
N LEU A 163 -30.08 -13.78 25.65
CA LEU A 163 -29.05 -13.12 26.45
C LEU A 163 -27.85 -14.04 26.63
N LEU A 164 -26.68 -13.60 26.19
CA LEU A 164 -25.41 -14.22 26.54
C LEU A 164 -24.95 -13.73 27.90
N PHE A 165 -24.65 -14.68 28.77
CA PHE A 165 -24.03 -14.47 30.06
C PHE A 165 -22.62 -15.06 30.03
N PHE A 166 -21.63 -14.21 30.26
CA PHE A 166 -20.22 -14.58 30.33
C PHE A 166 -19.84 -14.68 31.80
N HIS A 167 -19.46 -15.87 32.23
CA HIS A 167 -18.82 -16.11 33.52
C HIS A 167 -17.37 -16.52 33.24
N HIS A 168 -16.44 -15.57 33.38
CA HIS A 168 -15.06 -15.78 32.96
C HIS A 168 -14.42 -17.00 33.66
N ARG A 169 -13.54 -17.74 32.96
CA ARG A 169 -13.00 -19.07 33.34
C ARG A 169 -13.99 -20.21 33.50
N GLU A 170 -15.28 -19.93 33.57
CA GLU A 170 -16.30 -20.94 33.81
C GLU A 170 -17.09 -21.19 32.54
N THR A 171 -18.12 -20.41 32.25
CA THR A 171 -19.01 -20.74 31.14
C THR A 171 -19.49 -19.52 30.40
N ILE A 172 -19.84 -19.73 29.12
CA ILE A 172 -20.68 -18.79 28.38
C ILE A 172 -22.02 -19.46 28.20
N SER A 173 -23.06 -18.86 28.76
CA SER A 173 -24.41 -19.43 28.79
C SER A 173 -25.40 -18.55 28.03
N LEU A 174 -26.31 -19.16 27.29
CA LEU A 174 -27.38 -18.50 26.55
C LEU A 174 -28.71 -18.66 27.30
N TYR A 175 -29.22 -17.55 27.81
CA TYR A 175 -30.53 -17.46 28.44
C TYR A 175 -31.58 -17.12 27.38
N ARG A 176 -32.65 -17.92 27.32
CA ARG A 176 -33.83 -17.60 26.49
C ARG A 176 -34.92 -17.02 27.38
N ILE A 177 -35.27 -15.78 27.10
CA ILE A 177 -36.23 -15.00 27.89
C ILE A 177 -37.48 -14.79 27.04
N PRO A 178 -38.63 -15.41 27.36
CA PRO A 178 -39.86 -15.19 26.61
C PRO A 178 -40.31 -13.73 26.72
N ALA A 179 -40.94 -13.22 25.66
CA ALA A 179 -41.41 -11.84 25.57
C ALA A 179 -42.58 -11.63 26.53
N ILE A 180 -42.48 -10.56 27.31
CA ILE A 180 -43.48 -10.22 28.32
C ILE A 180 -44.71 -9.64 27.62
N THR A 181 -45.78 -10.43 27.53
CA THR A 181 -47.10 -9.98 27.05
C THR A 181 -47.90 -9.36 28.19
N GLY A 182 -47.43 -8.22 28.72
CA GLY A 182 -48.20 -7.18 29.42
C GLY A 182 -49.20 -7.51 30.54
N LYS A 183 -49.44 -8.77 30.92
CA LYS A 183 -50.51 -9.15 31.86
C LYS A 183 -50.08 -10.03 33.03
N ASP A 184 -48.92 -10.69 32.99
CA ASP A 184 -48.48 -11.59 34.06
C ASP A 184 -47.03 -11.33 34.50
N ASP A 185 -46.77 -11.52 35.81
CA ASP A 185 -45.48 -11.47 36.53
C ASP A 185 -44.52 -12.60 36.06
N LEU A 186 -44.21 -12.65 34.76
CA LEU A 186 -43.52 -13.76 34.11
C LEU A 186 -42.07 -13.94 34.57
N LEU A 187 -41.34 -12.89 34.96
CA LEU A 187 -39.96 -13.04 35.44
C LEU A 187 -39.84 -13.81 36.76
N LYS A 188 -40.91 -13.96 37.54
CA LYS A 188 -40.91 -14.76 38.78
C LYS A 188 -41.37 -16.20 38.58
N SER A 189 -42.10 -16.49 37.50
CA SER A 189 -42.72 -17.80 37.25
C SER A 189 -42.16 -18.55 36.03
N ALA A 190 -41.46 -17.87 35.13
CA ALA A 190 -40.84 -18.50 33.98
C ALA A 190 -39.48 -19.11 34.36
N GLU A 191 -39.38 -20.44 34.28
CA GLU A 191 -38.08 -21.11 34.23
C GLU A 191 -37.34 -20.59 32.98
N LEU A 192 -36.33 -19.74 33.19
CA LEU A 192 -35.47 -19.29 32.10
C LEU A 192 -34.71 -20.51 31.58
N SER A 193 -34.94 -20.88 30.32
CA SER A 193 -34.17 -21.96 29.73
C SER A 193 -32.74 -21.46 29.49
N VAL A 194 -31.77 -22.14 30.10
CA VAL A 194 -30.34 -21.83 29.95
C VAL A 194 -29.68 -22.96 29.17
N VAL A 195 -28.89 -22.59 28.16
CA VAL A 195 -28.06 -23.53 27.41
C VAL A 195 -26.61 -23.09 27.53
N SER A 196 -25.72 -23.98 27.99
CA SER A 196 -24.29 -23.72 27.96
C SER A 196 -23.81 -23.72 26.50
N VAL A 197 -23.21 -22.60 26.08
CA VAL A 197 -22.60 -22.43 24.75
C VAL A 197 -21.14 -22.87 24.79
N VAL A 198 -20.45 -22.49 25.86
CA VAL A 198 -19.03 -22.79 26.10
C VAL A 198 -18.87 -23.24 27.55
N SER A 199 -18.15 -24.35 27.75
CA SER A 199 -17.94 -24.99 29.06
C SER A 199 -16.73 -24.47 29.82
N ARG A 200 -15.73 -23.89 29.13
CA ARG A 200 -14.56 -23.20 29.71
C ARG A 200 -13.93 -22.26 28.68
N PHE A 201 -13.44 -21.10 29.11
CA PHE A 201 -12.72 -20.17 28.23
C PHE A 201 -11.77 -19.26 29.01
N ILE A 202 -10.71 -18.80 28.34
CA ILE A 202 -9.70 -17.88 28.90
C ILE A 202 -9.76 -16.48 28.32
N TRP A 203 -10.37 -16.36 27.14
CA TRP A 203 -10.59 -15.11 26.43
C TRP A 203 -11.85 -15.24 25.58
N ALA A 204 -12.65 -14.18 25.50
CA ALA A 204 -13.78 -14.12 24.59
C ALA A 204 -14.01 -12.70 24.06
N GLN A 205 -14.47 -12.58 22.82
CA GLN A 205 -14.92 -11.34 22.21
C GLN A 205 -16.24 -11.59 21.48
N PHE A 206 -17.23 -10.72 21.72
CA PHE A 206 -18.52 -10.82 21.04
C PHE A 206 -18.70 -9.68 20.04
N ASP A 207 -18.88 -10.04 18.76
CA ASP A 207 -19.27 -9.09 17.73
C ASP A 207 -20.79 -9.03 17.61
N PHE A 208 -21.34 -7.91 18.10
CA PHE A 208 -22.77 -7.62 18.04
C PHE A 208 -23.32 -7.43 16.62
N LYS A 209 -22.53 -6.91 15.68
CA LYS A 209 -22.98 -6.61 14.31
C LYS A 209 -23.35 -7.89 13.56
N PHE A 210 -22.61 -8.97 13.81
CA PHE A 210 -22.76 -10.24 13.11
C PHE A 210 -23.26 -11.39 14.00
N ASN A 211 -23.59 -11.12 15.27
CA ASN A 211 -23.91 -12.14 16.28
C ASN A 211 -22.89 -13.29 16.26
N ARG A 212 -21.61 -12.93 16.40
CA ARG A 212 -20.50 -13.89 16.34
C ARG A 212 -19.69 -13.82 17.63
N LEU A 213 -19.56 -14.96 18.29
CA LEU A 213 -18.73 -15.13 19.48
C LEU A 213 -17.41 -15.75 19.08
N PHE A 214 -16.31 -15.08 19.45
CA PHE A 214 -14.97 -15.63 19.39
C PHE A 214 -14.52 -15.97 20.80
N TYR A 215 -13.90 -17.12 21.00
CA TYR A 215 -13.32 -17.48 22.30
C TYR A 215 -12.09 -18.36 22.14
N VAL A 216 -11.26 -18.36 23.18
CA VAL A 216 -10.11 -19.27 23.30
C VAL A 216 -10.37 -20.22 24.46
N ASP A 217 -10.28 -21.51 24.19
CA ASP A 217 -10.26 -22.58 25.18
C ASP A 217 -8.86 -23.17 25.29
N LEU A 218 -8.53 -23.75 26.44
CA LEU A 218 -7.27 -24.45 26.67
C LEU A 218 -7.52 -25.94 26.57
N ASN A 219 -6.88 -26.56 25.58
CA ASN A 219 -6.76 -28.01 25.57
C ASN A 219 -5.82 -28.41 26.71
N PRO A 220 -6.26 -29.25 27.66
CA PRO A 220 -5.35 -29.83 28.62
C PRO A 220 -4.32 -30.67 27.84
N SER A 221 -3.05 -30.38 28.05
CA SER A 221 -1.95 -31.24 27.61
C SER A 221 -2.00 -32.55 28.40
N ASP A 222 -1.75 -33.68 27.74
CA ASP A 222 -1.71 -35.01 28.37
C ASP A 222 -0.47 -35.20 29.27
N GLU A 223 0.47 -34.24 29.30
CA GLU A 223 1.70 -34.27 30.10
C GLU A 223 1.74 -33.11 31.10
N ASP A 224 1.84 -33.44 32.39
CA ASP A 224 1.68 -32.55 33.56
C ASP A 224 2.61 -31.32 33.62
N ASP A 225 3.63 -31.23 32.75
CA ASP A 225 4.63 -30.15 32.72
C ASP A 225 4.69 -29.38 31.38
N SER A 226 3.78 -29.65 30.43
CA SER A 226 3.80 -29.01 29.10
C SER A 226 2.75 -27.88 28.98
N ALA A 227 3.13 -26.77 28.33
CA ALA A 227 2.24 -25.64 28.09
C ALA A 227 0.96 -26.08 27.36
N SER A 228 -0.20 -25.60 27.82
CA SER A 228 -1.48 -25.93 27.18
C SER A 228 -1.63 -25.19 25.86
N GLU A 229 -2.06 -25.90 24.81
CA GLU A 229 -2.40 -25.28 23.53
C GLU A 229 -3.73 -24.53 23.62
N GLY A 230 -3.74 -23.27 23.16
CA GLY A 230 -4.98 -22.50 23.05
C GLY A 230 -5.69 -22.75 21.72
N ILE A 231 -6.93 -23.25 21.78
CA ILE A 231 -7.79 -23.36 20.60
C ILE A 231 -8.68 -22.13 20.50
N PHE A 232 -8.48 -21.38 19.42
CA PHE A 232 -9.38 -20.33 18.98
C PHE A 232 -10.62 -20.93 18.31
N ASN A 233 -11.80 -20.49 18.72
CA ASN A 233 -13.08 -20.94 18.22
C ASN A 233 -13.96 -19.74 17.84
N ALA A 234 -14.74 -19.89 16.77
CA ALA A 234 -15.78 -18.94 16.38
C ALA A 234 -17.13 -19.63 16.32
N VAL A 235 -18.13 -19.02 16.96
CA VAL A 235 -19.51 -19.49 17.03
C VAL A 235 -20.44 -18.41 16.47
N GLU A 236 -21.35 -18.79 15.59
CA GLU A 236 -22.39 -17.88 15.07
C GLU A 236 -23.76 -18.24 15.62
N PHE A 237 -24.54 -17.22 15.95
CA PHE A 237 -25.93 -17.36 16.37
C PHE A 237 -26.88 -17.02 15.22
N ASP A 238 -27.95 -17.81 15.07
CA ASP A 238 -29.06 -17.50 14.18
C ASP A 238 -30.11 -16.58 14.86
N GLU A 239 -31.12 -16.17 14.10
CA GLU A 239 -32.21 -15.30 14.58
C GLU A 239 -33.09 -15.95 15.67
N HIS A 240 -32.96 -17.26 15.87
CA HIS A 240 -33.71 -18.05 16.85
C HIS A 240 -32.86 -18.47 18.05
N GLY A 241 -31.62 -17.97 18.16
CA GLY A 241 -30.70 -18.32 19.24
C GLY A 241 -30.21 -19.77 19.19
N LYS A 242 -30.22 -20.42 18.02
CA LYS A 242 -29.38 -21.59 17.77
C LYS A 242 -27.99 -21.13 17.40
N PHE A 243 -27.01 -21.94 17.75
CA PHE A 243 -25.60 -21.61 17.52
C PHE A 243 -24.85 -22.80 16.95
N HIS A 244 -23.85 -22.49 16.13
CA HIS A 244 -22.99 -23.48 15.50
C HIS A 244 -21.53 -23.03 15.59
N LEU A 245 -20.64 -23.96 15.94
CA LEU A 245 -19.20 -23.75 15.79
C LEU A 245 -18.88 -23.66 14.31
N VAL A 246 -18.42 -22.49 13.86
CA VAL A 246 -18.21 -22.20 12.44
C VAL A 246 -16.74 -22.28 12.00
N PHE A 247 -15.81 -22.10 12.94
CA PHE A 247 -14.38 -22.11 12.68
C PHE A 247 -13.61 -22.44 13.96
N ASN A 248 -12.51 -23.18 13.81
CA ASN A 248 -11.55 -23.45 14.87
C ASN A 248 -10.11 -23.43 14.34
N PHE A 249 -9.18 -22.98 15.19
CA PHE A 249 -7.76 -22.78 14.86
C PHE A 249 -6.89 -22.95 16.11
N SER A 250 -5.81 -23.74 16.03
CA SER A 250 -4.83 -23.79 17.12
C SER A 250 -3.97 -22.53 17.07
N LEU A 251 -3.95 -21.77 18.16
CA LEU A 251 -3.16 -20.56 18.25
C LEU A 251 -1.68 -20.94 18.42
N PRO A 252 -0.75 -20.26 17.72
CA PRO A 252 0.68 -20.42 17.94
C PRO A 252 1.11 -19.68 19.21
N LEU A 253 0.52 -20.06 20.35
CA LEU A 253 0.68 -19.47 21.67
C LEU A 253 0.72 -20.59 22.70
N GLU A 254 1.78 -20.57 23.51
CA GLU A 254 1.89 -21.40 24.70
C GLU A 254 1.31 -20.65 25.89
N PHE A 255 0.38 -21.30 26.61
CA PHE A 255 -0.22 -20.74 27.81
C PHE A 255 0.39 -21.42 29.04
N ASN A 256 1.07 -20.64 29.88
CA ASN A 256 1.56 -21.12 31.17
C ASN A 256 0.41 -21.08 32.20
N LEU A 257 0.05 -22.26 32.70
CA LEU A 257 -1.04 -22.45 33.66
C LEU A 257 -0.75 -21.81 35.03
N GLU A 258 0.51 -21.62 35.42
CA GLU A 258 0.88 -20.98 36.70
C GLU A 258 0.53 -19.49 36.72
N PHE A 259 0.73 -18.78 35.60
CA PHE A 259 0.29 -17.39 35.44
C PHE A 259 -1.23 -17.25 35.47
N MET A 260 -1.93 -18.32 35.08
CA MET A 260 -3.39 -18.40 35.16
C MET A 260 -3.89 -18.67 36.60
N GLN A 261 -3.02 -18.91 37.57
CA GLN A 261 -3.44 -19.04 38.98
C GLN A 261 -3.24 -17.74 39.77
N LEU A 262 -2.51 -16.76 39.22
CA LEU A 262 -2.35 -15.45 39.82
C LEU A 262 -3.71 -14.73 39.92
N LYS A 263 -3.89 -13.95 41.00
CA LYS A 263 -5.11 -13.19 41.25
C LYS A 263 -5.50 -12.39 40.00
N ASP A 264 -6.70 -12.64 39.50
CA ASP A 264 -7.21 -11.96 38.32
C ASP A 264 -7.36 -10.47 38.60
N VAL A 265 -6.39 -9.69 38.11
CA VAL A 265 -6.55 -8.24 38.04
C VAL A 265 -7.43 -8.00 36.82
N TYR A 266 -8.71 -7.78 37.04
CA TYR A 266 -9.55 -7.12 36.06
C TYR A 266 -9.30 -5.62 36.24
N ASN A 267 -8.61 -4.99 35.28
CA ASN A 267 -8.62 -3.54 35.21
C ASN A 267 -10.08 -3.06 35.26
N ASN A 268 -10.36 -1.83 35.69
CA ASN A 268 -11.72 -1.28 35.68
C ASN A 268 -12.23 -1.18 34.22
N LEU A 269 -12.61 -2.32 33.64
CA LEU A 269 -12.97 -2.56 32.24
C LEU A 269 -14.37 -1.99 32.03
N LEU A 270 -14.44 -0.66 32.06
CA LEU A 270 -15.62 0.09 31.64
C LEU A 270 -15.80 -0.18 30.14
N TYR A 271 -16.99 -0.67 29.77
CA TYR A 271 -17.40 -1.02 28.41
C TYR A 271 -16.30 -1.60 27.51
N THR A 272 -16.11 -2.92 27.57
CA THR A 272 -15.27 -3.67 26.63
C THR A 272 -16.06 -4.78 25.97
N ASP A 273 -15.84 -5.03 24.68
CA ASP A 273 -16.41 -6.16 23.93
C ASP A 273 -15.73 -7.49 24.29
N ILE A 274 -14.60 -7.41 25.00
CA ILE A 274 -13.70 -8.51 25.34
C ILE A 274 -13.84 -8.91 26.82
N VAL A 275 -13.70 -10.20 27.10
CA VAL A 275 -13.57 -10.78 28.44
C VAL A 275 -12.23 -11.50 28.50
N SER A 276 -11.29 -11.00 29.32
CA SER A 276 -9.91 -11.49 29.42
C SER A 276 -9.25 -11.04 30.72
N TYR A 277 -8.07 -11.59 31.05
CA TYR A 277 -7.17 -11.02 32.06
C TYR A 277 -6.47 -9.77 31.55
N SER A 278 -6.03 -8.92 32.48
CA SER A 278 -5.27 -7.72 32.12
C SER A 278 -3.93 -8.01 31.43
N PHE A 279 -3.34 -9.19 31.58
CA PHE A 279 -2.08 -9.54 30.92
C PHE A 279 -2.25 -10.23 29.56
N PHE A 280 -3.46 -10.70 29.22
CA PHE A 280 -3.72 -11.35 27.94
C PHE A 280 -4.48 -10.40 27.00
N ASN A 281 -3.72 -9.78 26.09
CA ASN A 281 -4.23 -8.79 25.15
C ASN A 281 -4.35 -9.38 23.75
N MET A 282 -5.59 -9.72 23.36
CA MET A 282 -5.94 -10.28 22.07
C MET A 282 -7.20 -9.61 21.53
N ARG A 283 -7.25 -9.43 20.21
CA ARG A 283 -8.40 -8.88 19.49
C ARG A 283 -8.57 -9.56 18.15
N VAL A 284 -9.82 -9.86 17.80
CA VAL A 284 -10.22 -10.33 16.48
C VAL A 284 -10.74 -9.15 15.68
N LEU A 285 -10.21 -9.00 14.48
CA LEU A 285 -10.62 -7.99 13.51
C LEU A 285 -11.16 -8.68 12.26
N GLN A 286 -12.26 -8.17 11.73
CA GLN A 286 -12.89 -8.73 10.53
C GLN A 286 -13.37 -7.65 9.57
N SER A 287 -13.15 -7.90 8.29
CA SER A 287 -13.62 -7.11 7.14
C SER A 287 -14.17 -8.07 6.08
N ASP A 288 -14.82 -7.56 5.04
CA ASP A 288 -15.38 -8.37 3.97
C ASP A 288 -14.27 -9.19 3.28
N GLY A 289 -14.17 -10.48 3.60
CA GLY A 289 -13.15 -11.39 3.05
C GLY A 289 -11.83 -11.47 3.83
N SER A 290 -11.68 -10.74 4.94
CA SER A 290 -10.50 -10.78 5.80
C SER A 290 -10.85 -11.09 7.26
N LEU A 291 -10.06 -11.98 7.86
CA LEU A 291 -10.07 -12.28 9.29
C LEU A 291 -8.64 -12.19 9.83
N TYR A 292 -8.46 -11.41 10.89
CA TYR A 292 -7.20 -11.22 11.59
C TYR A 292 -7.37 -11.60 13.06
N ILE A 293 -6.44 -12.38 13.57
CA ILE A 293 -6.31 -12.66 15.01
C ILE A 293 -5.05 -11.98 15.49
N CYS A 294 -5.21 -10.90 16.25
CA CYS A 294 -4.11 -10.06 16.72
C CYS A 294 -3.90 -10.29 18.22
N TYR A 295 -2.65 -10.47 18.64
CA TYR A 295 -2.34 -10.59 20.07
C TYR A 295 -0.97 -10.02 20.41
N GLN A 296 -0.84 -9.54 21.64
CA GLN A 296 0.42 -9.09 22.22
C GLN A 296 1.19 -10.28 22.77
N GLN A 297 2.48 -10.38 22.44
CA GLN A 297 3.37 -11.40 22.99
C GLN A 297 3.95 -10.90 24.30
N SER A 298 3.74 -11.63 25.40
CA SER A 298 4.31 -11.31 26.70
C SER A 298 5.70 -11.93 26.84
N LYS A 299 6.68 -11.16 27.33
CA LYS A 299 8.05 -11.65 27.63
C LYS A 299 8.06 -12.83 28.62
N ASN A 300 7.04 -12.93 29.47
CA ASN A 300 6.99 -13.93 30.54
C ASN A 300 6.57 -15.34 30.08
N ASN A 301 6.26 -15.54 28.79
CA ASN A 301 6.00 -16.88 28.25
C ASN A 301 7.31 -17.61 27.86
N GLN A 302 8.48 -16.96 27.96
CA GLN A 302 9.79 -17.56 27.73
C GLN A 302 10.71 -17.29 28.93
N LEU A 303 10.47 -17.96 30.06
CA LEU A 303 11.45 -18.01 31.16
C LEU A 303 12.17 -19.35 31.11
N ASN A 304 13.19 -19.43 30.25
CA ASN A 304 14.30 -20.37 30.37
C ASN A 304 15.61 -19.59 30.21
N SER A 305 16.00 -18.85 31.25
CA SER A 305 17.41 -18.62 31.60
C SER A 305 17.50 -17.76 32.86
N SER A 306 17.87 -18.42 33.95
CA SER A 306 18.69 -17.94 35.09
C SER A 306 18.57 -16.46 35.52
N GLU A 307 18.19 -16.32 36.79
CA GLU A 307 18.47 -15.20 37.68
C GLU A 307 19.73 -14.39 37.31
N SER A 308 19.56 -13.09 37.05
CA SER A 308 20.49 -12.07 37.56
C SER A 308 19.92 -10.66 37.42
N CYS A 309 19.77 -10.02 38.58
CA CYS A 309 20.09 -8.61 38.85
C CYS A 309 19.51 -7.51 37.94
N ILE A 310 18.53 -6.83 38.51
CA ILE A 310 18.06 -5.48 38.17
C ILE A 310 19.24 -4.52 37.96
N SER A 311 19.28 -3.90 36.78
CA SER A 311 19.79 -2.53 36.62
C SER A 311 18.80 -1.73 35.77
N SER A 312 18.45 -0.54 36.25
CA SER A 312 17.49 0.38 35.66
C SER A 312 18.03 1.00 34.37
N SER A 313 17.88 0.32 33.23
CA SER A 313 17.75 0.89 31.88
C SER A 313 17.51 -0.20 30.83
N GLU A 314 16.76 -1.25 31.17
CA GLU A 314 16.45 -2.29 30.18
C GLU A 314 15.54 -1.72 29.08
N ILE A 315 16.00 -1.88 27.84
CA ILE A 315 15.24 -1.59 26.64
C ILE A 315 14.01 -2.49 26.66
N GLU A 316 12.84 -1.93 26.99
CA GLU A 316 11.59 -2.66 26.87
C GLU A 316 11.27 -2.88 25.39
N THR A 317 11.11 -4.15 25.03
CA THR A 317 10.68 -4.59 23.71
C THR A 317 9.21 -4.94 23.80
N ILE A 318 8.43 -4.40 22.85
CA ILE A 318 7.01 -4.71 22.73
C ILE A 318 6.84 -5.56 21.48
N SER A 319 6.39 -6.80 21.67
CA SER A 319 6.16 -7.74 20.57
C SER A 319 4.67 -8.03 20.41
N TYR A 320 4.23 -8.18 19.17
CA TYR A 320 2.87 -8.59 18.83
C TYR A 320 2.88 -9.45 17.56
N ALA A 321 1.81 -10.22 17.38
CA ALA A 321 1.59 -11.00 16.18
C ALA A 321 0.19 -10.83 15.61
N ILE A 322 0.09 -11.02 14.30
CA ILE A 322 -1.15 -10.98 13.54
C ILE A 322 -1.25 -12.22 12.67
N CYS A 323 -2.21 -13.09 12.97
CA CYS A 323 -2.53 -14.25 12.15
C CYS A 323 -3.52 -13.85 11.05
N CYS A 324 -3.06 -13.83 9.80
CA CYS A 324 -3.85 -13.46 8.63
C CYS A 324 -4.52 -14.72 8.04
N ILE A 325 -5.66 -15.12 8.60
CA ILE A 325 -6.32 -16.41 8.28
C ILE A 325 -6.73 -16.52 6.81
N HIS A 326 -7.21 -15.43 6.23
CA HIS A 326 -7.63 -15.35 4.82
C HIS A 326 -6.47 -15.50 3.82
N SER A 327 -5.24 -15.33 4.31
CA SER A 327 -4.02 -15.29 3.52
C SER A 327 -3.07 -16.46 3.83
N GLY A 328 -3.21 -17.07 5.01
CA GLY A 328 -2.44 -18.26 5.39
C GLY A 328 -1.02 -17.98 5.85
N TYR A 329 -0.77 -16.76 6.37
CA TYR A 329 0.49 -16.38 7.00
C TYR A 329 0.25 -15.71 8.35
N LYS A 330 1.31 -15.65 9.16
CA LYS A 330 1.43 -14.95 10.42
C LYS A 330 2.49 -13.86 10.28
N LEU A 331 2.19 -12.70 10.84
CA LEU A 331 3.11 -11.57 10.95
C LEU A 331 3.58 -11.47 12.40
N ASP A 332 4.88 -11.50 12.62
CA ASP A 332 5.50 -11.23 13.92
C ASP A 332 6.18 -9.86 13.88
N CYS A 333 5.94 -9.02 14.88
CA CYS A 333 6.54 -7.69 14.95
C CYS A 333 7.08 -7.41 16.34
N SER A 334 8.31 -6.93 16.42
CA SER A 334 8.97 -6.52 17.66
C SER A 334 9.45 -5.08 17.55
N THR A 335 8.96 -4.19 18.41
CA THR A 335 9.42 -2.80 18.50
C THR A 335 10.35 -2.62 19.70
N PHE A 336 11.42 -1.85 19.51
CA PHE A 336 12.51 -1.65 20.47
C PHE A 336 12.54 -0.20 20.98
N ASN A 337 13.21 0.02 22.11
CA ASN A 337 13.43 1.35 22.72
C ASN A 337 12.14 2.05 23.14
N VAL A 338 11.16 1.30 23.66
CA VAL A 338 9.92 1.85 24.17
C VAL A 338 10.13 2.38 25.60
N SER A 339 9.68 3.61 25.87
CA SER A 339 9.74 4.21 27.20
C SER A 339 8.46 3.95 27.99
N GLY A 340 8.56 3.15 29.07
CA GLY A 340 7.53 3.03 30.11
C GLY A 340 6.95 1.63 30.24
N SER A 341 6.77 1.20 31.48
CA SER A 341 6.35 -0.14 31.87
C SER A 341 4.92 -0.49 31.44
N SER A 342 4.76 -1.71 30.91
CA SER A 342 3.49 -2.40 30.61
C SER A 342 2.49 -1.58 29.78
N GLN A 343 2.74 -1.47 28.48
CA GLN A 343 1.82 -0.81 27.57
C GLN A 343 0.89 -1.82 26.88
N HIS A 344 -0.41 -1.57 26.97
CA HIS A 344 -1.41 -2.28 26.17
C HIS A 344 -1.34 -1.81 24.72
N ILE A 345 -1.10 -2.76 23.81
CA ILE A 345 -1.21 -2.54 22.38
C ILE A 345 -2.69 -2.54 21.99
N CYS A 346 -3.09 -1.66 21.08
CA CYS A 346 -4.40 -1.74 20.49
C CYS A 346 -4.32 -2.06 19.01
N PHE A 347 -5.26 -2.90 18.57
CA PHE A 347 -5.39 -3.37 17.20
C PHE A 347 -6.73 -2.86 16.67
N THR A 348 -6.70 -2.21 15.51
CA THR A 348 -7.91 -1.67 14.88
C THR A 348 -7.87 -1.84 13.36
N LEU A 349 -9.04 -1.82 12.72
CA LEU A 349 -9.14 -1.71 11.27
C LEU A 349 -9.37 -0.25 10.91
N TYR A 350 -8.59 0.26 9.97
CA TYR A 350 -8.78 1.57 9.37
C TYR A 350 -8.84 1.41 7.85
N ASN A 351 -10.06 1.48 7.30
CA ASN A 351 -10.34 1.10 5.92
C ASN A 351 -9.79 -0.31 5.63
N ASP A 352 -8.84 -0.43 4.70
CA ASP A 352 -8.21 -1.69 4.30
C ASP A 352 -6.92 -2.01 5.07
N PHE A 353 -6.53 -1.15 6.02
CA PHE A 353 -5.32 -1.31 6.83
C PHE A 353 -5.61 -1.89 8.20
N VAL A 354 -4.64 -2.64 8.73
CA VAL A 354 -4.58 -2.95 10.16
C VAL A 354 -3.69 -1.91 10.84
N LEU A 355 -4.28 -1.20 11.79
CA LEU A 355 -3.60 -0.23 12.61
C LEU A 355 -3.23 -0.87 13.95
N VAL A 356 -1.94 -0.81 14.28
CA VAL A 356 -1.41 -1.22 15.58
C VAL A 356 -0.80 -0.01 16.25
N TYR A 357 -1.26 0.34 17.45
CA TYR A 357 -0.69 1.48 18.16
C TYR A 357 -0.53 1.17 19.65
N ALA A 358 0.54 1.70 20.23
CA ALA A 358 0.80 1.71 21.66
C ALA A 358 1.00 3.15 22.11
N TYR A 359 0.19 3.60 23.08
CA TYR A 359 0.18 5.00 23.50
C TYR A 359 1.57 5.45 23.99
N LYS A 360 2.03 6.61 23.52
CA LYS A 360 3.37 7.19 23.77
C LYS A 360 4.56 6.34 23.30
N SER A 361 4.36 5.38 22.38
CA SER A 361 5.45 4.50 21.95
C SER A 361 5.59 4.38 20.46
N PHE A 362 4.61 3.77 19.79
CA PHE A 362 4.67 3.60 18.35
C PHE A 362 3.28 3.54 17.75
N PHE A 363 3.26 3.79 16.45
CA PHE A 363 2.09 3.73 15.60
C PHE A 363 2.51 2.99 14.34
N HIS A 364 1.85 1.88 14.00
CA HIS A 364 2.19 1.03 12.88
C HIS A 364 0.98 0.82 11.98
N LEU A 365 1.09 1.27 10.74
CA LEU A 365 0.10 1.07 9.69
C LEU A 365 0.53 -0.09 8.79
N LEU A 366 -0.25 -1.17 8.81
CA LEU A 366 0.05 -2.41 8.08
C LEU A 366 -0.89 -2.59 6.89
N ASP A 367 -0.30 -2.76 5.70
CA ASP A 367 -1.03 -3.03 4.47
C ASP A 367 -1.10 -4.54 4.21
N ILE A 368 -2.02 -5.20 4.92
CA ILE A 368 -2.19 -6.66 4.95
C ILE A 368 -3.58 -7.11 4.47
N SER A 369 -4.17 -6.33 3.56
CA SER A 369 -5.49 -6.59 2.97
C SER A 369 -5.54 -7.90 2.17
N TYR A 370 -6.74 -8.43 1.92
CA TYR A 370 -6.95 -9.59 1.04
C TYR A 370 -6.83 -9.25 -0.45
N GLU A 371 -6.88 -7.96 -0.82
CA GLU A 371 -6.90 -7.51 -2.21
C GLU A 371 -5.55 -7.69 -2.90
N HIS A 372 -4.47 -7.53 -2.14
CA HIS A 372 -3.11 -7.72 -2.63
C HIS A 372 -2.17 -8.18 -1.52
N GLU A 373 -1.03 -8.74 -1.93
CA GLU A 373 0.02 -9.23 -1.05
C GLU A 373 0.64 -8.08 -0.23
N PRO A 374 1.15 -8.34 0.98
CA PRO A 374 1.72 -7.31 1.83
C PRO A 374 3.10 -6.88 1.32
N VAL A 375 3.33 -5.56 1.31
CA VAL A 375 4.52 -4.95 0.71
C VAL A 375 5.04 -3.81 1.57
N HIS A 376 4.18 -2.81 1.80
CA HIS A 376 4.56 -1.53 2.40
C HIS A 376 3.90 -1.38 3.75
N ASN A 377 4.71 -1.16 4.78
CA ASN A 377 4.23 -0.79 6.10
C ASN A 377 4.83 0.56 6.47
N ILE A 378 4.17 1.28 7.38
CA ILE A 378 4.68 2.54 7.92
C ILE A 378 4.66 2.47 9.43
N LEU A 379 5.84 2.50 10.05
CA LEU A 379 6.00 2.67 11.47
C LEU A 379 6.40 4.11 11.80
N VAL A 380 5.77 4.66 12.83
CA VAL A 380 6.06 5.99 13.37
C VAL A 380 6.30 5.86 14.87
N ASN A 381 7.53 6.16 15.30
CA ASN A 381 7.90 6.20 16.71
C ASN A 381 7.31 7.44 17.40
N CYS A 382 7.03 7.38 18.70
CA CYS A 382 6.54 8.50 19.52
C CYS A 382 7.43 9.75 19.50
N LYS A 383 8.73 9.60 19.25
CA LYS A 383 9.67 10.72 19.10
C LYS A 383 9.52 11.47 17.77
N SER A 384 8.86 10.87 16.79
CA SER A 384 8.65 11.47 15.48
C SER A 384 7.69 12.67 15.59
N PRO A 385 7.95 13.78 14.87
CA PRO A 385 7.01 14.90 14.80
C PRO A 385 5.66 14.49 14.18
N PHE A 386 5.64 13.38 13.44
CA PHE A 386 4.46 12.83 12.79
C PHE A 386 3.63 11.90 13.69
N PHE A 387 4.09 11.64 14.93
CA PHE A 387 3.34 10.84 15.89
C PHE A 387 2.04 11.55 16.29
N PRO A 388 0.90 10.86 16.36
CA PRO A 388 -0.37 11.50 16.69
C PRO A 388 -0.36 12.07 18.11
N LYS A 389 -0.58 13.37 18.26
CA LYS A 389 -0.58 14.07 19.56
C LYS A 389 -1.94 13.92 20.25
N ILE A 390 -2.14 12.82 20.98
CA ILE A 390 -3.32 12.66 21.84
C ILE A 390 -3.04 13.34 23.19
N LYS A 391 -3.75 14.44 23.46
CA LYS A 391 -3.77 15.10 24.78
C LYS A 391 -4.61 14.26 25.76
N SER A 392 -4.10 13.11 26.19
CA SER A 392 -4.68 12.33 27.29
C SER A 392 -3.65 12.12 28.39
N SER A 393 -4.06 12.19 29.65
CA SER A 393 -3.18 12.09 30.82
C SER A 393 -2.96 10.65 31.30
N SER A 394 -3.71 9.68 30.78
CA SER A 394 -3.73 8.29 31.26
C SER A 394 -3.37 7.29 30.15
N ASN A 395 -2.93 6.09 30.52
CA ASN A 395 -2.71 4.97 29.60
C ASN A 395 -4.03 4.65 28.89
N VAL A 396 -4.13 5.10 27.64
CA VAL A 396 -5.37 5.15 26.88
C VAL A 396 -5.76 3.72 26.47
N LEU A 397 -6.70 3.11 27.19
CA LEU A 397 -7.42 1.93 26.69
C LEU A 397 -8.43 2.42 25.67
N LEU A 398 -8.12 2.25 24.38
CA LEU A 398 -9.07 2.60 23.34
C LEU A 398 -9.92 1.39 22.93
N SER A 399 -11.24 1.57 22.88
CA SER A 399 -12.14 0.65 22.19
C SER A 399 -12.67 1.30 20.91
N LEU A 400 -12.79 0.51 19.85
CA LEU A 400 -13.41 0.97 18.61
C LEU A 400 -14.92 1.10 18.80
N ILE A 401 -15.47 2.23 18.36
CA ILE A 401 -16.92 2.38 18.15
C ILE A 401 -17.25 2.05 16.68
N ASP A 402 -16.41 2.47 15.74
CA ASP A 402 -16.52 2.19 14.31
C ASP A 402 -15.15 2.26 13.61
N SER A 403 -15.11 2.14 12.28
CA SER A 403 -13.87 2.12 11.47
C SER A 403 -13.02 3.39 11.53
N THR A 404 -13.53 4.48 12.12
CA THR A 404 -12.88 5.79 12.14
C THR A 404 -12.83 6.43 13.52
N ASN A 405 -13.75 6.03 14.40
CA ASN A 405 -13.93 6.58 15.72
C ASN A 405 -13.40 5.63 16.78
N ILE A 406 -12.54 6.18 17.60
CA ILE A 406 -11.89 5.50 18.71
C ILE A 406 -12.38 6.13 20.02
N PHE A 407 -12.84 5.30 20.94
CA PHE A 407 -13.29 5.69 22.27
C PHE A 407 -12.21 5.49 23.30
N ASP A 408 -11.76 6.57 23.93
CA ASP A 408 -10.89 6.49 25.10
C ASP A 408 -11.73 6.13 26.31
N ILE A 409 -11.57 4.92 26.83
CA ILE A 409 -12.31 4.41 27.99
C ILE A 409 -12.00 5.24 29.24
N CYS A 410 -10.75 5.69 29.40
CA CYS A 410 -10.32 6.42 30.60
C CYS A 410 -10.82 7.86 30.59
N SER A 411 -10.73 8.56 29.45
CA SER A 411 -11.22 9.94 29.33
C SER A 411 -12.68 10.06 28.89
N GLN A 412 -13.31 8.96 28.47
CA GLN A 412 -14.65 8.93 27.86
C GLN A 412 -14.81 9.89 26.67
N LYS A 413 -13.76 10.07 25.88
CA LYS A 413 -13.76 10.92 24.68
C LYS A 413 -13.77 10.10 23.41
N ILE A 414 -14.42 10.64 22.37
CA ILE A 414 -14.41 10.02 21.04
C ILE A 414 -13.49 10.82 20.13
N PHE A 415 -12.50 10.14 19.60
CA PHE A 415 -11.53 10.67 18.65
C PHE A 415 -11.78 10.09 17.27
N ASN A 416 -11.75 10.92 16.24
CA ASN A 416 -11.72 10.46 14.85
C ASN A 416 -10.29 10.46 14.36
N PHE A 417 -9.90 9.34 13.76
CA PHE A 417 -8.62 9.16 13.10
C PHE A 417 -8.80 9.39 11.60
N GLN A 418 -8.14 10.43 11.09
CA GLN A 418 -8.05 10.64 9.65
C GLN A 418 -6.60 10.73 9.22
N ILE A 419 -6.25 10.01 8.15
CA ILE A 419 -4.94 10.17 7.51
C ILE A 419 -4.83 11.61 7.00
N SER A 420 -3.82 12.33 7.49
CA SER A 420 -3.53 13.70 7.10
C SER A 420 -2.64 13.69 5.86
N THR A 421 -3.20 14.10 4.72
CA THR A 421 -2.48 14.09 3.44
C THR A 421 -1.33 15.10 3.40
N SER A 422 -1.42 16.20 4.17
CA SER A 422 -0.34 17.18 4.35
C SER A 422 0.81 16.59 5.15
N LEU A 423 0.54 16.00 6.32
CA LEU A 423 1.58 15.37 7.15
C LEU A 423 2.23 14.17 6.45
N LEU A 424 1.47 13.41 5.65
CA LEU A 424 2.04 12.35 4.82
C LEU A 424 3.02 12.89 3.78
N PHE A 425 2.66 14.00 3.13
CA PHE A 425 3.54 14.64 2.15
C PHE A 425 4.81 15.20 2.82
N GLU A 426 4.68 15.84 3.98
CA GLU A 426 5.84 16.30 4.76
C GLU A 426 6.75 15.13 5.18
N MET A 427 6.16 14.02 5.60
CA MET A 427 6.89 12.80 5.95
C MET A 427 7.62 12.23 4.72
N PHE A 428 7.02 12.25 3.54
CA PHE A 428 7.66 11.84 2.28
C PHE A 428 8.91 12.68 1.97
N CYS A 429 8.87 13.99 2.21
CA CYS A 429 10.00 14.87 1.93
C CYS A 429 11.21 14.65 2.88
N CYS A 430 10.99 14.07 4.06
CA CYS A 430 12.00 13.98 5.13
C CYS A 430 12.39 12.55 5.50
N SER A 431 11.89 11.54 4.78
CA SER A 431 12.10 10.13 5.12
C SER A 431 13.03 9.40 4.14
N ASP A 432 13.43 8.20 4.53
CA ASP A 432 14.25 7.30 3.73
C ASP A 432 13.47 6.68 2.56
N VAL A 433 14.18 6.02 1.65
CA VAL A 433 13.62 5.46 0.40
C VAL A 433 12.49 4.48 0.65
N ALA A 434 12.61 3.61 1.65
CA ALA A 434 11.61 2.59 1.92
C ALA A 434 10.31 3.24 2.41
N THR A 435 10.40 4.18 3.34
CA THR A 435 9.25 4.96 3.81
C THR A 435 8.64 5.79 2.68
N ARG A 436 9.46 6.41 1.82
CA ARG A 436 8.98 7.18 0.65
C ARG A 436 8.19 6.30 -0.32
N LEU A 437 8.65 5.09 -0.60
CA LEU A 437 7.93 4.10 -1.41
C LEU A 437 6.61 3.69 -0.75
N SER A 438 6.62 3.40 0.56
CA SER A 438 5.41 3.07 1.32
C SER A 438 4.37 4.19 1.27
N ILE A 439 4.79 5.45 1.46
CA ILE A 439 3.89 6.60 1.37
C ILE A 439 3.33 6.75 -0.04
N LEU A 440 4.18 6.64 -1.07
CA LEU A 440 3.75 6.73 -2.46
C LEU A 440 2.70 5.65 -2.79
N HIS A 441 2.95 4.42 -2.38
CA HIS A 441 2.02 3.29 -2.54
C HIS A 441 0.68 3.58 -1.90
N ILE A 442 0.66 4.01 -0.62
CA ILE A 442 -0.57 4.34 0.10
C ILE A 442 -1.33 5.49 -0.58
N VAL A 443 -0.63 6.55 -0.97
CA VAL A 443 -1.25 7.72 -1.61
C VAL A 443 -1.88 7.35 -2.96
N VAL A 444 -1.23 6.49 -3.74
CA VAL A 444 -1.70 6.10 -5.08
C VAL A 444 -2.80 5.06 -5.01
N ILE A 445 -2.59 3.96 -4.28
CA ILE A 445 -3.49 2.79 -4.27
C ILE A 445 -4.68 3.02 -3.35
N HIS A 446 -4.43 3.42 -2.10
CA HIS A 446 -5.46 3.43 -1.07
C HIS A 446 -6.18 4.77 -0.96
N LEU A 447 -5.46 5.89 -1.03
CA LEU A 447 -6.06 7.24 -0.96
C LEU A 447 -6.53 7.76 -2.33
N ASN A 448 -5.87 7.33 -3.41
CA ASN A 448 -6.07 7.83 -4.78
C ASN A 448 -6.04 9.38 -4.87
N ASP A 449 -5.23 10.04 -4.03
CA ASP A 449 -5.18 11.50 -3.94
C ASP A 449 -4.30 12.07 -5.07
N LYS A 450 -4.97 12.63 -6.09
CA LYS A 450 -4.32 13.22 -7.26
C LYS A 450 -3.49 14.46 -6.92
N GLN A 451 -3.84 15.20 -5.87
CA GLN A 451 -3.16 16.43 -5.52
C GLN A 451 -1.85 16.15 -4.79
N VAL A 452 -1.86 15.21 -3.85
CA VAL A 452 -0.62 14.75 -3.19
C VAL A 452 0.30 14.09 -4.20
N CYS A 453 -0.22 13.24 -5.10
CA CYS A 453 0.57 12.69 -6.20
C CYS A 453 1.25 13.79 -7.02
N ARG A 454 0.55 14.90 -7.31
CA ARG A 454 1.15 16.03 -8.02
C ARG A 454 2.28 16.67 -7.26
N ASN A 455 2.12 16.87 -5.95
CA ASN A 455 3.16 17.43 -5.12
C ASN A 455 4.37 16.51 -5.01
N ILE A 456 4.17 15.19 -4.88
CA ILE A 456 5.25 14.21 -4.89
C ILE A 456 6.03 14.27 -6.21
N ILE A 457 5.34 14.23 -7.35
CA ILE A 457 6.02 14.35 -8.66
C ILE A 457 6.81 15.67 -8.76
N LYS A 458 6.32 16.78 -8.16
CA LYS A 458 7.10 18.03 -8.13
C LYS A 458 8.40 17.90 -7.37
N VAL A 459 8.37 17.26 -6.19
CA VAL A 459 9.58 16.98 -5.41
C VAL A 459 10.53 16.10 -6.23
N LEU A 460 10.03 15.02 -6.84
CA LEU A 460 10.85 14.14 -7.69
C LEU A 460 11.51 14.87 -8.86
N THR A 461 10.80 15.82 -9.50
CA THR A 461 11.40 16.62 -10.58
C THR A 461 12.47 17.59 -10.09
N GLN A 462 12.42 18.03 -8.83
CA GLN A 462 13.43 18.90 -8.24
C GLN A 462 14.65 18.11 -7.78
N GLU A 463 14.45 16.85 -7.37
CA GLU A 463 15.48 15.90 -6.96
C GLU A 463 16.02 15.06 -8.13
N TYR A 464 16.04 15.59 -9.34
CA TYR A 464 16.35 14.85 -10.58
C TYR A 464 17.73 14.15 -10.63
N LEU A 465 18.65 14.49 -9.72
CA LEU A 465 19.96 13.83 -9.58
C LEU A 465 19.94 12.63 -8.62
N ASN A 466 18.86 12.45 -7.85
CA ASN A 466 18.72 11.34 -6.91
C ASN A 466 18.35 10.05 -7.67
N GLN A 467 19.15 8.99 -7.45
CA GLN A 467 18.95 7.68 -8.10
C GLN A 467 17.60 7.05 -7.73
N GLU A 468 17.04 7.41 -6.57
CA GLU A 468 15.74 6.92 -6.08
C GLU A 468 14.56 7.33 -6.96
N VAL A 469 14.69 8.44 -7.71
CA VAL A 469 13.60 8.96 -8.55
C VAL A 469 13.15 7.93 -9.57
N CYS A 470 14.08 7.15 -10.15
CA CYS A 470 13.71 6.07 -11.07
C CYS A 470 12.80 5.03 -10.39
N ASN A 471 13.17 4.57 -9.19
CA ASN A 471 12.40 3.58 -8.44
C ASN A 471 11.01 4.12 -8.05
N LEU A 472 10.94 5.36 -7.58
CA LEU A 472 9.68 6.01 -7.21
C LEU A 472 8.77 6.24 -8.43
N LEU A 473 9.32 6.59 -9.59
CA LEU A 473 8.52 6.74 -10.81
C LEU A 473 8.01 5.40 -11.35
N LYS A 474 8.82 4.33 -11.28
CA LYS A 474 8.36 2.98 -11.65
C LYS A 474 7.20 2.54 -10.76
N GLU A 475 7.34 2.71 -9.45
CA GLU A 475 6.30 2.40 -8.48
C GLU A 475 5.01 3.19 -8.77
N TYR A 476 5.13 4.50 -9.01
CA TYR A 476 4.00 5.35 -9.38
C TYR A 476 3.28 4.85 -10.63
N LEU A 477 4.01 4.49 -11.69
CA LEU A 477 3.42 4.04 -12.95
C LEU A 477 2.65 2.72 -12.78
N LEU A 478 3.21 1.76 -12.05
CA LEU A 478 2.57 0.46 -11.80
C LEU A 478 1.35 0.60 -10.87
N ALA A 479 1.53 1.24 -9.72
CA ALA A 479 0.45 1.45 -8.75
C ALA A 479 -0.71 2.24 -9.37
N ARG A 480 -0.40 3.28 -10.17
CA ARG A 480 -1.42 4.07 -10.84
C ARG A 480 -2.19 3.27 -11.88
N ASN A 481 -1.52 2.36 -12.57
CA ASN A 481 -2.15 1.50 -13.57
C ASN A 481 -3.06 0.46 -12.92
N TYR A 482 -2.60 -0.15 -11.82
CA TYR A 482 -3.41 -1.05 -11.02
C TYR A 482 -4.75 -0.42 -10.58
N VAL A 483 -4.70 0.80 -10.04
CA VAL A 483 -5.91 1.54 -9.62
C VAL A 483 -6.83 1.87 -10.79
N LYS A 484 -6.29 2.04 -12.00
CA LYS A 484 -7.10 2.27 -13.20
C LYS A 484 -7.88 1.03 -13.62
N MET A 485 -7.29 -0.15 -13.44
CA MET A 485 -7.95 -1.42 -13.77
C MET A 485 -9.21 -1.68 -12.94
N TRP A 486 -9.38 -1.02 -11.79
CA TRP A 486 -10.57 -1.15 -10.94
C TRP A 486 -11.87 -0.83 -11.69
N LYS A 487 -11.80 -0.02 -12.75
CA LYS A 487 -12.98 0.37 -13.55
C LYS A 487 -13.43 -0.70 -14.55
N TYR A 488 -12.52 -1.61 -14.92
CA TYR A 488 -12.73 -2.57 -15.99
C TYR A 488 -13.00 -3.98 -15.47
N VAL A 489 -12.77 -4.18 -14.17
CA VAL A 489 -12.89 -5.46 -13.50
C VAL A 489 -14.24 -5.56 -12.79
N SER A 490 -14.90 -6.72 -12.89
CA SER A 490 -16.19 -6.98 -12.23
C SER A 490 -16.05 -7.32 -10.74
N SER A 491 -14.99 -8.04 -10.36
CA SER A 491 -14.69 -8.41 -8.97
C SER A 491 -13.29 -7.98 -8.58
N LYS A 492 -13.09 -7.40 -7.39
CA LYS A 492 -11.76 -6.99 -6.90
C LYS A 492 -10.72 -8.14 -6.92
N THR A 493 -11.17 -9.40 -6.92
CA THR A 493 -10.31 -10.58 -7.08
C THR A 493 -9.57 -10.62 -8.43
N ASP A 494 -10.15 -10.11 -9.51
CA ASP A 494 -9.54 -10.17 -10.85
C ASP A 494 -8.41 -9.14 -11.00
N LEU A 495 -8.31 -8.18 -10.08
CA LEU A 495 -7.15 -7.30 -9.97
C LEU A 495 -5.88 -8.07 -9.61
N ARG A 496 -6.01 -9.28 -9.03
CA ARG A 496 -4.89 -10.17 -8.74
C ARG A 496 -4.19 -10.70 -9.99
N LEU A 497 -4.69 -10.39 -11.20
CA LEU A 497 -3.99 -10.63 -12.46
C LEU A 497 -2.85 -9.64 -12.70
N PHE A 498 -2.99 -8.41 -12.19
CA PHE A 498 -2.11 -7.30 -12.56
C PHE A 498 -1.05 -7.00 -11.49
N PRO A 499 0.17 -6.60 -11.89
CA PRO A 499 1.15 -6.10 -10.95
C PRO A 499 0.73 -4.73 -10.42
N PHE A 500 0.96 -4.50 -9.13
CA PHE A 500 0.64 -3.24 -8.45
C PHE A 500 1.86 -2.52 -7.86
N THR A 501 2.96 -3.24 -7.66
CA THR A 501 4.21 -2.72 -7.08
C THR A 501 5.43 -3.30 -7.80
N THR A 502 6.56 -2.61 -7.71
CA THR A 502 7.89 -3.08 -8.10
C THR A 502 8.59 -3.92 -7.03
N GLN A 503 8.09 -3.88 -5.80
CA GLN A 503 8.73 -4.50 -4.63
C GLN A 503 8.40 -5.98 -4.50
N SER A 504 9.26 -6.71 -3.78
CA SER A 504 9.00 -8.09 -3.39
C SER A 504 7.94 -8.17 -2.28
N PHE A 505 7.00 -9.10 -2.42
CA PHE A 505 5.99 -9.41 -1.41
C PHE A 505 6.59 -10.11 -0.19
N TYR A 506 5.94 -9.97 0.97
CA TYR A 506 6.30 -10.69 2.21
C TYR A 506 7.77 -10.54 2.62
N LYS A 507 8.39 -9.41 2.28
CA LYS A 507 9.77 -9.13 2.64
C LYS A 507 9.83 -8.69 4.10
N ASP A 508 10.65 -9.37 4.88
CA ASP A 508 10.94 -8.96 6.26
C ASP A 508 11.52 -7.54 6.29
N GLN A 509 11.08 -6.76 7.27
CA GLN A 509 11.42 -5.35 7.40
C GLN A 509 12.13 -5.11 8.72
N ILE A 510 13.30 -4.48 8.65
CA ILE A 510 14.03 -4.00 9.81
C ILE A 510 14.16 -2.50 9.66
N GLU A 511 13.52 -1.77 10.56
CA GLU A 511 13.67 -0.33 10.63
C GLU A 511 14.76 0.02 11.64
N CYS A 512 15.69 0.87 11.24
CA CYS A 512 16.76 1.38 12.09
C CYS A 512 16.64 2.89 12.25
N SER A 513 17.09 3.42 13.38
CA SER A 513 17.32 4.86 13.57
C SER A 513 18.50 5.35 12.74
N ASP A 514 18.63 6.67 12.59
CA ASP A 514 19.79 7.32 11.96
C ASP A 514 21.13 6.94 12.63
N SER A 515 21.08 6.53 13.89
CA SER A 515 22.22 6.01 14.66
C SER A 515 22.48 4.51 14.49
N GLY A 516 21.76 3.85 13.57
CA GLY A 516 21.88 2.42 13.27
C GLY A 516 21.24 1.48 14.30
N LYS A 517 20.49 1.99 15.28
CA LYS A 517 19.82 1.15 16.28
C LYS A 517 18.51 0.59 15.70
N LYS A 518 18.25 -0.70 15.87
CA LYS A 518 16.98 -1.31 15.47
C LYS A 518 15.82 -0.66 16.25
N ASN A 519 14.83 -0.14 15.52
CA ASN A 519 13.59 0.42 16.05
C ASN A 519 12.45 -0.60 15.96
N ALA A 520 12.39 -1.38 14.88
CA ALA A 520 11.45 -2.48 14.75
C ALA A 520 11.97 -3.59 13.84
N CYS A 521 11.47 -4.80 14.07
CA CYS A 521 11.60 -5.95 13.18
C CYS A 521 10.20 -6.47 12.86
N LEU A 522 9.96 -6.83 11.61
CA LEU A 522 8.72 -7.39 11.12
C LEU A 522 9.04 -8.59 10.23
N GLU A 523 8.50 -9.74 10.60
CA GLU A 523 8.84 -11.04 10.04
C GLU A 523 7.57 -11.78 9.59
N TYR A 524 7.62 -12.38 8.39
CA TYR A 524 6.51 -13.16 7.84
C TYR A 524 6.78 -14.66 7.95
N SER A 525 5.83 -15.39 8.55
CA SER A 525 5.86 -16.85 8.62
C SER A 525 4.61 -17.46 7.98
N PHE A 526 4.79 -18.39 7.05
CA PHE A 526 3.68 -19.07 6.38
C PHE A 526 3.25 -20.32 7.14
N TYR A 527 1.95 -20.63 7.15
CA TYR A 527 1.49 -21.89 7.70
C TYR A 527 1.97 -23.08 6.85
N SER A 528 2.25 -24.19 7.54
CA SER A 528 2.56 -25.46 6.90
C SER A 528 1.41 -25.90 5.98
N GLU A 529 1.71 -26.72 4.97
CA GLU A 529 0.67 -27.24 4.08
C GLU A 529 -0.41 -28.02 4.83
N THR A 530 0.00 -28.79 5.84
CA THR A 530 -0.90 -29.50 6.75
C THR A 530 -1.80 -28.54 7.52
N GLY A 531 -1.25 -27.44 8.05
CA GLY A 531 -2.01 -26.39 8.73
C GLY A 531 -3.02 -25.70 7.81
N ILE A 532 -2.64 -25.40 6.55
CA ILE A 532 -3.55 -24.83 5.55
C ILE A 532 -4.69 -25.81 5.21
N VAL A 533 -4.38 -27.10 5.03
CA VAL A 533 -5.41 -28.12 4.76
C VAL A 533 -6.39 -28.24 5.93
N GLN A 534 -5.90 -28.19 7.17
CA GLN A 534 -6.74 -28.19 8.36
C GLN A 534 -7.63 -26.96 8.43
N LEU A 535 -7.08 -25.76 8.20
CA LEU A 535 -7.85 -24.51 8.10
C LEU A 535 -8.94 -24.58 7.04
N LYS A 536 -8.63 -25.09 5.84
CA LYS A 536 -9.61 -25.27 4.75
C LYS A 536 -10.74 -26.21 5.15
N LYS A 537 -10.42 -27.36 5.75
CA LYS A 537 -11.43 -28.32 6.25
C LYS A 537 -12.35 -27.68 7.29
N ASN A 538 -11.81 -26.85 8.16
CA ASN A 538 -12.58 -26.16 9.20
C ASN A 538 -13.51 -25.08 8.59
N LEU A 539 -13.03 -24.35 7.58
CA LEU A 539 -13.80 -23.32 6.87
C LEU A 539 -14.89 -23.88 5.94
N PHE A 540 -14.65 -25.01 5.27
CA PHE A 540 -15.56 -25.60 4.28
C PHE A 540 -16.90 -26.06 4.88
N LYS A 541 -16.98 -26.25 6.20
CA LYS A 541 -18.21 -26.65 6.89
C LYS A 541 -19.32 -25.59 6.84
N ASN A 542 -19.05 -24.34 6.45
CA ASN A 542 -20.04 -23.26 6.38
C ASN A 542 -20.13 -22.59 5.01
N LYS A 543 -21.29 -22.73 4.35
CA LYS A 543 -21.62 -22.08 3.07
C LYS A 543 -22.10 -20.63 3.17
N LYS A 544 -21.94 -19.97 4.34
CA LYS A 544 -22.27 -18.55 4.48
C LYS A 544 -21.20 -17.70 3.77
N ASN A 545 -21.62 -16.63 3.09
CA ASN A 545 -20.79 -15.82 2.20
C ASN A 545 -19.45 -15.37 2.81
N PHE A 546 -19.42 -15.01 4.10
CA PHE A 546 -18.20 -14.57 4.77
C PHE A 546 -17.11 -15.65 4.86
N TRP A 547 -17.43 -16.82 5.41
CA TRP A 547 -16.48 -17.93 5.56
C TRP A 547 -16.08 -18.53 4.22
N ALA A 548 -17.02 -18.56 3.26
CA ALA A 548 -16.73 -18.96 1.89
C ALA A 548 -15.72 -17.99 1.23
N SER A 549 -15.84 -16.68 1.46
CA SER A 549 -14.88 -15.69 0.97
C SER A 549 -13.47 -15.91 1.56
N ILE A 550 -13.37 -16.12 2.88
CA ILE A 550 -12.09 -16.43 3.56
C ILE A 550 -11.49 -17.71 2.99
N HIS A 551 -12.30 -18.76 2.81
CA HIS A 551 -11.85 -20.02 2.22
C HIS A 551 -11.30 -19.83 0.80
N ASN A 552 -11.99 -19.07 -0.05
CA ASN A 552 -11.56 -18.78 -1.42
C ASN A 552 -10.24 -17.98 -1.45
N ASN A 553 -10.11 -16.98 -0.57
CA ASN A 553 -8.88 -16.21 -0.43
C ASN A 553 -7.70 -17.08 0.04
N LEU A 554 -7.93 -17.96 1.03
CA LEU A 554 -6.91 -18.88 1.53
C LEU A 554 -6.48 -19.89 0.45
N CYS A 555 -7.43 -20.39 -0.33
CA CYS A 555 -7.15 -21.27 -1.47
C CYS A 555 -6.28 -20.58 -2.52
N TYR A 556 -6.59 -19.32 -2.84
CA TYR A 556 -5.81 -18.53 -3.78
C TYR A 556 -4.35 -18.41 -3.33
N GLN A 557 -4.11 -18.04 -2.07
CA GLN A 557 -2.74 -17.80 -1.58
C GLN A 557 -1.93 -19.07 -1.32
N SER A 558 -2.57 -20.15 -0.88
CA SER A 558 -1.89 -21.45 -0.73
C SER A 558 -1.27 -21.97 -2.04
N ALA A 559 -1.81 -21.56 -3.19
CA ALA A 559 -1.30 -21.92 -4.51
C ALA A 559 -0.11 -21.06 -4.97
N LEU A 560 0.30 -20.02 -4.21
CA LEU A 560 1.35 -19.07 -4.56
C LEU A 560 2.74 -19.40 -4.00
N LYS A 561 2.91 -20.54 -3.29
CA LYS A 561 4.19 -20.91 -2.65
C LYS A 561 5.38 -21.07 -3.63
N SER A 562 5.14 -21.06 -4.95
CA SER A 562 6.21 -21.17 -5.96
C SER A 562 6.40 -19.95 -6.87
N GLU A 563 5.45 -19.03 -7.00
CA GLU A 563 5.56 -17.73 -7.71
C GLU A 563 4.19 -17.04 -7.70
N SER A 564 4.15 -15.70 -7.71
CA SER A 564 2.88 -14.98 -7.70
C SER A 564 2.09 -15.25 -8.99
N LYS A 565 0.80 -15.57 -8.89
CA LYS A 565 -0.10 -15.73 -10.05
C LYS A 565 -0.40 -14.39 -10.75
N ARG A 566 0.13 -13.28 -10.23
CA ARG A 566 0.14 -11.99 -10.92
C ARG A 566 1.03 -12.07 -12.15
N PHE A 567 0.73 -11.26 -13.15
CA PHE A 567 1.62 -11.11 -14.28
C PHE A 567 2.97 -10.50 -13.83
N PRO A 568 4.10 -11.22 -13.99
CA PRO A 568 5.38 -10.77 -13.47
C PRO A 568 5.96 -9.66 -14.34
N ILE A 569 6.48 -8.62 -13.70
CA ILE A 569 7.09 -7.47 -14.38
C ILE A 569 8.28 -7.91 -15.25
N LYS A 570 9.02 -8.94 -14.83
CA LYS A 570 10.13 -9.50 -15.63
C LYS A 570 9.67 -10.06 -16.99
N LEU A 571 8.44 -10.55 -17.12
CA LEU A 571 7.90 -10.96 -18.42
C LEU A 571 7.57 -9.77 -19.32
N LEU A 572 7.33 -8.57 -18.76
CA LEU A 572 7.33 -7.33 -19.57
C LEU A 572 8.72 -7.13 -20.17
N PHE A 573 9.79 -7.25 -19.36
CA PHE A 573 11.17 -7.09 -19.81
C PHE A 573 11.54 -8.04 -20.95
N LEU A 574 11.22 -9.33 -20.81
CA LEU A 574 11.46 -10.34 -21.85
C LEU A 574 10.62 -10.10 -23.12
N ALA A 575 9.50 -9.38 -23.04
CA ALA A 575 8.74 -8.93 -24.23
C ALA A 575 9.52 -7.90 -25.06
N GLY A 576 10.31 -7.04 -24.40
CA GLY A 576 11.15 -6.05 -25.06
C GLY A 576 12.39 -6.64 -25.73
N VAL A 577 12.92 -7.76 -25.21
CA VAL A 577 14.10 -8.44 -25.76
C VAL A 577 13.76 -9.18 -27.07
N GLU A 578 12.60 -9.82 -27.16
CA GLU A 578 12.15 -10.55 -28.36
C GLU A 578 11.80 -9.64 -29.56
N LEU A 579 11.65 -8.32 -29.35
CA LEU A 579 11.56 -7.37 -30.47
C LEU A 579 12.84 -7.34 -31.33
N ASN A 580 13.97 -7.80 -30.79
CA ASN A 580 15.25 -7.84 -31.49
C ASN A 580 15.51 -9.16 -32.23
N ASP A 581 14.67 -10.17 -32.02
CA ASP A 581 14.72 -11.45 -32.73
C ASP A 581 13.53 -11.53 -33.70
N GLU A 582 13.78 -11.39 -35.00
CA GLU A 582 12.78 -11.53 -36.06
C GLU A 582 12.25 -12.98 -36.14
N SER A 583 11.37 -13.39 -35.23
CA SER A 583 10.58 -14.61 -35.39
C SER A 583 9.36 -14.65 -34.49
N LEU A 584 8.24 -14.05 -34.93
CA LEU A 584 6.92 -14.43 -34.40
C LEU A 584 5.87 -14.34 -35.51
N SER A 585 5.59 -15.50 -36.10
CA SER A 585 4.46 -15.77 -36.97
C SER A 585 3.23 -16.15 -36.14
N PHE A 586 2.27 -15.24 -35.97
CA PHE A 586 0.85 -15.58 -35.80
C PHE A 586 -0.04 -14.35 -36.07
N ASP A 587 -1.02 -14.52 -36.97
CA ASP A 587 -2.07 -13.58 -37.43
C ASP A 587 -2.03 -12.12 -36.94
N VAL A 588 -1.14 -11.36 -37.58
CA VAL A 588 -0.98 -9.89 -37.45
C VAL A 588 -2.11 -9.10 -38.13
N LEU A 589 -2.97 -9.76 -38.91
CA LEU A 589 -3.98 -9.08 -39.74
C LEU A 589 -5.23 -8.62 -38.95
N THR A 590 -5.60 -9.30 -37.87
CA THR A 590 -6.79 -8.95 -37.08
C THR A 590 -6.54 -7.81 -36.09
N LEU A 591 -5.29 -7.59 -35.66
CA LEU A 591 -4.89 -6.50 -34.74
C LEU A 591 -4.56 -5.18 -35.45
N LYS A 592 -4.17 -5.23 -36.73
CA LYS A 592 -3.83 -4.03 -37.53
C LYS A 592 -5.00 -3.09 -37.80
N GLN A 593 -6.25 -3.56 -37.63
CA GLN A 593 -7.44 -2.73 -37.86
C GLN A 593 -7.83 -1.85 -36.66
N CYS A 594 -7.24 -2.05 -35.47
CA CYS A 594 -7.62 -1.28 -34.26
C CYS A 594 -6.67 -0.12 -33.89
N TYR A 595 -5.46 -0.04 -34.47
CA TYR A 595 -4.47 0.96 -34.09
C TYR A 595 -3.78 1.59 -35.30
N ALA A 596 -4.38 2.66 -35.84
CA ALA A 596 -3.73 3.54 -36.80
C ALA A 596 -3.01 4.68 -36.07
N SER A 597 -1.74 4.47 -35.70
CA SER A 597 -0.69 5.48 -35.67
C SER A 597 0.66 4.82 -35.39
N GLN A 598 1.63 5.14 -36.24
CA GLN A 598 2.88 4.42 -36.49
C GLN A 598 3.79 4.29 -35.26
N SER A 599 4.60 3.21 -35.26
CA SER A 599 5.72 2.84 -34.38
C SER A 599 5.45 2.30 -32.96
N ASN A 600 4.24 2.44 -32.39
CA ASN A 600 3.94 1.98 -31.02
C ASN A 600 2.94 0.80 -30.93
N SER A 601 2.47 0.24 -32.05
CA SER A 601 1.47 -0.85 -32.04
C SER A 601 2.07 -2.24 -31.79
N GLU A 602 3.28 -2.51 -32.26
CA GLU A 602 3.89 -3.86 -32.24
C GLU A 602 4.33 -4.29 -30.83
N MET A 603 5.06 -3.43 -30.10
CA MET A 603 5.46 -3.69 -28.70
C MET A 603 4.25 -3.96 -27.80
N ASN A 604 3.16 -3.20 -27.97
CA ASN A 604 1.94 -3.40 -27.19
C ASN A 604 1.23 -4.70 -27.56
N ASN A 605 1.21 -5.08 -28.83
CA ASN A 605 0.63 -6.36 -29.26
C ASN A 605 1.38 -7.54 -28.63
N ILE A 606 2.72 -7.50 -28.59
CA ILE A 606 3.53 -8.55 -27.95
C ILE A 606 3.26 -8.61 -26.43
N VAL A 607 3.20 -7.45 -25.77
CA VAL A 607 2.85 -7.38 -24.34
C VAL A 607 1.49 -8.00 -24.09
N ILE A 608 0.47 -7.66 -24.89
CA ILE A 608 -0.88 -8.22 -24.77
C ILE A 608 -0.82 -9.75 -24.97
N GLN A 609 -0.13 -10.23 -26.00
CA GLN A 609 0.00 -11.67 -26.26
C GLN A 609 0.66 -12.43 -25.10
N LYS A 610 1.74 -11.88 -24.51
CA LYS A 610 2.40 -12.47 -23.34
C LYS A 610 1.51 -12.44 -22.11
N MET A 611 0.79 -11.34 -21.87
CA MET A 611 -0.15 -11.25 -20.75
C MET A 611 -1.29 -12.25 -20.89
N VAL A 612 -1.89 -12.37 -22.08
CA VAL A 612 -2.98 -13.31 -22.35
C VAL A 612 -2.52 -14.76 -22.21
N SER A 613 -1.37 -15.12 -22.78
CA SER A 613 -0.84 -16.49 -22.64
C SER A 613 -0.49 -16.85 -21.19
N TYR A 614 0.14 -15.93 -20.44
CA TYR A 614 0.44 -16.14 -19.01
C TYR A 614 -0.83 -16.25 -18.15
N THR A 615 -1.81 -15.39 -18.39
CA THR A 615 -3.04 -15.40 -17.59
C THR A 615 -3.89 -16.63 -17.88
N LEU A 616 -4.01 -17.07 -19.14
CA LEU A 616 -4.75 -18.30 -19.49
C LEU A 616 -4.09 -19.58 -18.97
N THR A 617 -2.76 -19.60 -18.84
CA THR A 617 -2.04 -20.75 -18.29
C THR A 617 -2.22 -20.87 -16.78
N ASN A 618 -2.20 -19.75 -16.06
CA ASN A 618 -2.25 -19.70 -14.59
C ASN A 618 -3.66 -19.50 -13.99
N HIS A 619 -4.61 -18.98 -14.76
CA HIS A 619 -6.00 -18.71 -14.35
C HIS A 619 -6.98 -19.35 -15.34
N ARG A 620 -7.03 -20.69 -15.34
CA ARG A 620 -7.85 -21.50 -16.27
C ARG A 620 -9.37 -21.31 -16.12
N GLU A 621 -9.81 -20.66 -15.06
CA GLU A 621 -11.22 -20.40 -14.76
C GLU A 621 -11.79 -19.20 -15.54
N LEU A 622 -10.93 -18.32 -16.06
CA LEU A 622 -11.35 -17.12 -16.78
C LEU A 622 -11.57 -17.40 -18.27
N SER A 623 -12.57 -16.77 -18.88
CA SER A 623 -12.80 -16.89 -20.32
C SER A 623 -11.75 -16.12 -21.12
N LYS A 624 -11.42 -16.64 -22.31
CA LYS A 624 -10.43 -16.03 -23.21
C LYS A 624 -10.78 -14.59 -23.58
N ASP A 625 -12.06 -14.31 -23.82
CA ASP A 625 -12.53 -12.98 -24.23
C ASP A 625 -12.38 -11.94 -23.11
N ILE A 626 -12.70 -12.33 -21.86
CA ILE A 626 -12.55 -11.45 -20.69
C ILE A 626 -11.06 -11.15 -20.47
N VAL A 627 -10.21 -12.18 -20.52
CA VAL A 627 -8.77 -12.04 -20.36
C VAL A 627 -8.17 -11.13 -21.43
N PHE A 628 -8.55 -11.32 -22.69
CA PHE A 628 -8.08 -10.49 -23.80
C PHE A 628 -8.49 -9.02 -23.64
N SER A 629 -9.76 -8.78 -23.28
CA SER A 629 -10.27 -7.43 -23.00
C SER A 629 -9.51 -6.75 -21.86
N LEU A 630 -9.34 -7.44 -20.72
CA LEU A 630 -8.64 -6.93 -19.55
C LEU A 630 -7.15 -6.63 -19.82
N CYS A 631 -6.45 -7.50 -20.55
CA CYS A 631 -5.04 -7.28 -20.93
C CYS A 631 -4.89 -6.11 -21.92
N THR A 632 -5.85 -5.95 -22.83
CA THR A 632 -5.86 -4.83 -23.79
C THR A 632 -6.07 -3.50 -23.07
N GLU A 633 -7.06 -3.40 -22.18
CA GLU A 633 -7.30 -2.20 -21.37
C GLU A 633 -6.09 -1.87 -20.48
N TYR A 634 -5.45 -2.90 -19.90
CA TYR A 634 -4.22 -2.73 -19.14
C TYR A 634 -3.11 -2.09 -19.98
N ALA A 635 -2.87 -2.59 -21.20
CA ALA A 635 -1.84 -2.05 -22.09
C ALA A 635 -2.13 -0.59 -22.48
N ILE A 636 -3.39 -0.27 -22.77
CA ILE A 636 -3.84 1.10 -23.10
C ILE A 636 -3.59 2.06 -21.92
N GLU A 637 -4.01 1.69 -20.71
CA GLU A 637 -3.89 2.59 -19.58
C GLU A 637 -2.43 2.84 -19.16
N ARG A 638 -1.47 1.91 -19.37
CA ARG A 638 -0.05 2.21 -19.06
C ARG A 638 0.46 3.39 -19.89
N ILE A 639 0.11 3.43 -21.17
CA ILE A 639 0.51 4.51 -22.10
C ILE A 639 -0.17 5.81 -21.72
N ASN A 640 -1.46 5.76 -21.40
CA ASN A 640 -2.21 6.93 -20.99
C ASN A 640 -1.65 7.53 -19.70
N ILE A 641 -1.24 6.70 -18.75
CA ILE A 641 -0.61 7.14 -17.49
C ILE A 641 0.76 7.76 -17.77
N LEU A 642 1.60 7.12 -18.61
CA LEU A 642 2.90 7.66 -19.00
C LEU A 642 2.77 9.04 -19.67
N LYS A 643 1.85 9.20 -20.62
CA LYS A 643 1.57 10.48 -21.28
C LYS A 643 1.14 11.56 -20.28
N ARG A 644 0.28 11.21 -19.32
CA ARG A 644 -0.18 12.14 -18.26
C ARG A 644 0.97 12.54 -17.33
N LEU A 645 1.81 11.57 -16.93
CA LEU A 645 3.01 11.81 -16.12
C LEU A 645 3.98 12.75 -16.85
N TRP A 646 4.27 12.47 -18.12
CA TRP A 646 5.16 13.29 -18.94
C TRP A 646 4.68 14.73 -19.05
N LYS A 647 3.40 14.94 -19.35
CA LYS A 647 2.78 16.28 -19.39
C LYS A 647 2.92 17.01 -18.06
N GLN A 648 2.80 16.29 -16.94
CA GLN A 648 2.92 16.85 -15.60
C GLN A 648 4.36 17.23 -15.26
N ILE A 649 5.35 16.41 -15.65
CA ILE A 649 6.78 16.71 -15.49
C ILE A 649 7.13 17.98 -16.28
N LEU A 650 6.76 18.06 -17.56
CA LEU A 650 7.00 19.24 -18.40
C LEU A 650 6.41 20.52 -17.78
N LYS A 651 5.17 20.44 -17.30
CA LYS A 651 4.49 21.57 -16.64
C LYS A 651 5.22 21.99 -15.37
N THR A 652 5.75 21.04 -14.61
CA THR A 652 6.42 21.31 -13.33
C THR A 652 7.80 21.94 -13.54
N ILE A 653 8.54 21.46 -14.53
CA ILE A 653 9.82 22.02 -14.93
C ILE A 653 9.66 23.45 -15.47
N GLY A 654 8.48 23.79 -16.02
CA GLY A 654 8.32 25.02 -16.79
C GLY A 654 9.07 24.93 -18.12
N ALA A 655 9.05 23.74 -18.74
CA ALA A 655 9.74 23.47 -19.98
C ALA A 655 9.15 24.30 -21.13
N LYS A 656 10.05 24.82 -21.99
CA LYS A 656 9.66 25.49 -23.23
C LYS A 656 8.96 24.48 -24.18
N PRO A 657 8.15 24.97 -25.14
CA PRO A 657 7.58 24.10 -26.17
C PRO A 657 8.66 23.34 -26.93
N TYR A 658 8.35 22.11 -27.34
CA TYR A 658 9.26 21.21 -28.07
C TYR A 658 9.93 21.88 -29.27
N GLU A 659 9.14 22.58 -30.10
CA GLU A 659 9.64 23.29 -31.29
C GLU A 659 10.63 24.40 -30.93
N THR A 660 10.41 25.11 -29.83
CA THR A 660 11.32 26.15 -29.36
C THR A 660 12.67 25.57 -28.96
N ILE A 661 12.68 24.42 -28.25
CA ILE A 661 13.93 23.79 -27.79
C ILE A 661 14.77 23.32 -28.98
N ILE A 662 14.13 22.70 -29.98
CA ILE A 662 14.84 22.14 -31.14
C ILE A 662 15.30 23.23 -32.11
N ASN A 663 14.51 24.29 -32.29
CA ASN A 663 14.91 25.41 -33.15
C ASN A 663 15.88 26.38 -32.47
N THR A 664 16.22 26.16 -31.19
CA THR A 664 17.26 26.95 -30.52
C THR A 664 18.62 26.53 -31.07
N SER A 665 19.48 27.52 -31.36
CA SER A 665 20.86 27.25 -31.79
C SER A 665 21.57 26.29 -30.83
N ILE A 666 22.31 25.33 -31.41
CA ILE A 666 23.10 24.35 -30.68
C ILE A 666 24.30 24.97 -29.93
N LEU A 667 24.65 26.22 -30.25
CA LEU A 667 25.71 26.96 -29.56
C LEU A 667 25.26 27.59 -28.24
N ASN A 668 23.94 27.65 -27.99
CA ASN A 668 23.41 28.26 -26.78
C ASN A 668 23.61 27.35 -25.55
N LEU A 669 24.02 27.94 -24.43
CA LEU A 669 24.07 27.22 -23.15
C LEU A 669 22.66 26.85 -22.68
N LEU A 670 22.52 25.71 -21.98
CA LEU A 670 21.22 25.31 -21.41
C LEU A 670 20.83 26.27 -20.28
N ASP A 671 19.55 26.62 -20.24
CA ASP A 671 19.00 27.23 -19.03
C ASP A 671 18.75 26.17 -17.94
N LYS A 672 18.46 26.63 -16.71
CA LYS A 672 18.23 25.74 -15.56
C LYS A 672 17.10 24.71 -15.81
N ASN A 673 16.05 25.10 -16.53
CA ASN A 673 14.90 24.23 -16.79
C ASN A 673 15.24 23.19 -17.87
N GLU A 674 16.03 23.56 -18.88
CA GLU A 674 16.57 22.68 -19.92
C GLU A 674 17.53 21.64 -19.33
N VAL A 675 18.40 22.03 -18.38
CA VAL A 675 19.26 21.08 -17.65
C VAL A 675 18.41 20.07 -16.86
N MET A 676 17.43 20.55 -16.11
CA MET A 676 16.52 19.68 -15.35
C MET A 676 15.73 18.74 -16.27
N LEU A 677 15.29 19.24 -17.43
CA LEU A 677 14.61 18.46 -18.45
C LEU A 677 15.50 17.36 -19.03
N PHE A 678 16.77 17.66 -19.32
CA PHE A 678 17.73 16.67 -19.84
C PHE A 678 17.91 15.49 -18.88
N HIS A 679 18.09 15.74 -17.58
CA HIS A 679 18.22 14.68 -16.58
C HIS A 679 16.91 13.90 -16.41
N MET A 680 15.77 14.58 -16.35
CA MET A 680 14.46 13.90 -16.26
C MET A 680 14.13 13.05 -17.49
N LEU A 681 14.59 13.44 -18.69
CA LEU A 681 14.46 12.64 -19.91
C LEU A 681 15.23 11.32 -19.80
N GLN A 682 16.45 11.35 -19.25
CA GLN A 682 17.23 10.13 -19.00
C GLN A 682 16.53 9.20 -18.02
N VAL A 683 16.02 9.75 -16.90
CA VAL A 683 15.27 8.98 -15.91
C VAL A 683 14.03 8.36 -16.53
N ILE A 684 13.24 9.11 -17.30
CA ILE A 684 12.04 8.58 -17.96
C ILE A 684 12.39 7.51 -18.99
N LYS A 685 13.48 7.68 -19.77
CA LYS A 685 13.94 6.66 -20.73
C LYS A 685 14.30 5.36 -20.02
N MET A 686 14.99 5.44 -18.89
CA MET A 686 15.33 4.28 -18.06
C MET A 686 14.08 3.59 -17.50
N VAL A 687 13.14 4.36 -16.94
CA VAL A 687 11.85 3.85 -16.45
C VAL A 687 11.05 3.15 -17.55
N CYS A 688 11.00 3.73 -18.76
CA CYS A 688 10.30 3.14 -19.90
C CYS A 688 10.96 1.83 -20.35
N ALA A 689 12.29 1.78 -20.40
CA ALA A 689 13.03 0.58 -20.76
C ALA A 689 12.78 -0.56 -19.76
N GLU A 690 12.88 -0.28 -18.45
CA GLU A 690 12.68 -1.29 -17.40
C GLU A 690 11.23 -1.80 -17.30
N LEU A 691 10.24 -0.96 -17.64
CA LEU A 691 8.83 -1.33 -17.62
C LEU A 691 8.31 -1.79 -19.00
N CYS A 692 9.15 -1.86 -20.03
CA CYS A 692 8.76 -2.07 -21.45
C CYS A 692 7.56 -1.22 -21.86
N LEU A 693 7.67 0.08 -21.63
CA LEU A 693 6.74 1.09 -22.12
C LEU A 693 7.25 1.66 -23.44
N PRO A 694 6.36 2.01 -24.38
CA PRO A 694 6.76 2.68 -25.60
C PRO A 694 7.38 4.05 -25.29
N ASP A 695 8.30 4.48 -26.15
CA ASP A 695 8.90 5.81 -26.07
C ASP A 695 7.83 6.89 -26.22
N VAL A 696 7.96 7.95 -25.43
CA VAL A 696 7.10 9.13 -25.59
C VAL A 696 7.60 9.94 -26.79
N TYR A 697 6.66 10.37 -27.64
CA TYR A 697 6.95 11.13 -28.84
C TYR A 697 7.88 12.34 -28.54
N GLY A 698 8.95 12.46 -29.32
CA GLY A 698 9.90 13.58 -29.24
C GLY A 698 10.99 13.43 -28.16
N ILE A 699 10.95 12.42 -27.27
CA ILE A 699 11.99 12.22 -26.24
C ILE A 699 13.37 12.05 -26.87
N LYS A 700 13.49 11.21 -27.90
CA LYS A 700 14.78 10.91 -28.57
C LYS A 700 15.44 12.17 -29.11
N ASN A 701 14.66 13.01 -29.81
CA ASN A 701 15.13 14.26 -30.36
C ASN A 701 15.52 15.25 -29.26
N LEU A 702 14.68 15.44 -28.24
CA LEU A 702 15.00 16.33 -27.12
C LEU A 702 16.27 15.89 -26.39
N LEU A 703 16.43 14.58 -26.15
CA LEU A 703 17.61 14.03 -25.50
C LEU A 703 18.88 14.26 -26.33
N CYS A 704 18.78 14.15 -27.66
CA CYS A 704 19.88 14.44 -28.58
C CYS A 704 20.29 15.92 -28.55
N PHE A 705 19.35 16.85 -28.75
CA PHE A 705 19.65 18.29 -28.79
C PHE A 705 20.12 18.84 -27.43
N LEU A 706 19.44 18.46 -26.34
CA LEU A 706 19.84 18.89 -24.99
C LEU A 706 21.14 18.22 -24.56
N GLY A 707 21.33 16.94 -24.91
CA GLY A 707 22.54 16.20 -24.60
C GLY A 707 23.77 16.79 -25.26
N PHE A 708 23.67 17.19 -26.54
CA PHE A 708 24.78 17.85 -27.23
C PHE A 708 25.16 19.17 -26.58
N ARG A 709 24.17 20.01 -26.24
CA ARG A 709 24.41 21.31 -25.59
C ARG A 709 24.94 21.17 -24.15
N TYR A 710 24.71 20.03 -23.49
CA TYR A 710 25.07 19.80 -22.08
C TYR A 710 26.39 19.05 -21.90
N LEU A 711 26.67 18.05 -22.74
CA LEU A 711 27.82 17.16 -22.63
C LEU A 711 29.02 17.66 -23.44
N LYS A 712 30.24 17.29 -23.04
CA LYS A 712 31.41 17.48 -23.89
C LYS A 712 31.34 16.56 -25.11
N HIS A 713 31.95 16.94 -26.23
CA HIS A 713 31.90 16.18 -27.49
C HIS A 713 32.24 14.68 -27.35
N HIS A 714 33.28 14.33 -26.59
CA HIS A 714 33.64 12.93 -26.35
C HIS A 714 32.60 12.18 -25.49
N GLN A 715 31.98 12.85 -24.50
CA GLN A 715 30.92 12.27 -23.68
C GLN A 715 29.66 12.05 -24.51
N PHE A 716 29.31 13.02 -25.35
CA PHE A 716 28.18 12.90 -26.27
C PHE A 716 28.35 11.71 -27.21
N LEU A 717 29.52 11.56 -27.85
CA LEU A 717 29.81 10.40 -28.71
C LEU A 717 29.69 9.09 -27.92
N SER A 718 30.20 9.01 -26.68
CA SER A 718 30.04 7.83 -25.85
C SER A 718 28.57 7.47 -25.55
N TYR A 719 27.69 8.47 -25.41
CA TYR A 719 26.24 8.25 -25.28
C TYR A 719 25.59 7.76 -26.59
N VAL A 720 26.10 8.21 -27.74
CA VAL A 720 25.66 7.72 -29.07
C VAL A 720 26.14 6.28 -29.28
N ASP A 721 27.40 5.98 -28.96
CA ASP A 721 28.00 4.64 -29.02
C ASP A 721 27.23 3.63 -28.16
N SER A 722 26.76 4.09 -27.00
CA SER A 722 25.98 3.27 -26.05
C SER A 722 24.48 3.18 -26.41
N PHE A 723 24.05 3.72 -27.56
CA PHE A 723 22.64 3.79 -28.00
C PHE A 723 21.69 4.53 -27.02
N VAL A 724 22.25 5.32 -26.10
CA VAL A 724 21.47 6.15 -25.19
C VAL A 724 20.93 7.36 -25.93
N ILE A 725 21.70 7.93 -26.86
CA ILE A 725 21.27 9.02 -27.74
C ILE A 725 21.18 8.52 -29.18
N GLU A 726 20.02 8.72 -29.79
CA GLU A 726 19.81 8.47 -31.22
C GLU A 726 19.91 9.79 -31.97
N ILE A 727 20.82 9.85 -32.94
CA ILE A 727 21.00 11.02 -33.80
C ILE A 727 20.12 10.90 -35.05
N ASN A 728 19.64 12.04 -35.55
CA ASN A 728 18.81 12.11 -36.75
C ASN A 728 19.36 13.14 -37.74
N TYR A 729 18.84 13.13 -38.97
CA TYR A 729 19.31 14.03 -40.03
C TYR A 729 19.16 15.51 -39.67
N ASN A 730 18.06 15.91 -39.01
CA ASN A 730 17.84 17.32 -38.65
C ASN A 730 18.88 17.83 -37.64
N PHE A 731 19.24 17.00 -36.67
CA PHE A 731 20.33 17.27 -35.74
C PHE A 731 21.66 17.38 -36.49
N GLY A 732 21.96 16.42 -37.38
CA GLY A 732 23.14 16.47 -38.23
C GLY A 732 23.22 17.77 -39.03
N LYS A 733 22.14 18.15 -39.72
CA LYS A 733 22.08 19.38 -40.51
C LYS A 733 22.45 20.61 -39.68
N GLN A 734 21.86 20.74 -38.49
CA GLN A 734 22.13 21.86 -37.60
C GLN A 734 23.57 21.89 -37.07
N ILE A 735 24.15 20.71 -36.74
CA ILE A 735 25.56 20.55 -36.37
C ILE A 735 26.50 21.03 -37.48
N PHE A 736 26.22 20.64 -38.74
CA PHE A 736 27.08 20.99 -39.87
C PHE A 736 26.93 22.44 -40.33
N GLU A 737 25.78 23.08 -40.09
CA GLU A 737 25.51 24.49 -40.41
C GLU A 737 26.05 25.46 -39.35
N GLU A 738 25.92 25.14 -38.05
CA GLU A 738 26.21 26.11 -36.97
C GLU A 738 27.61 25.95 -36.33
N LEU A 739 28.20 24.75 -36.31
CA LEU A 739 29.54 24.58 -35.72
C LEU A 739 30.63 25.01 -36.70
N ASP A 740 31.66 25.68 -36.17
CA ASP A 740 32.85 26.03 -36.94
C ASP A 740 33.74 24.81 -37.27
N ASP A 741 34.74 25.04 -38.11
CA ASP A 741 35.71 24.03 -38.55
C ASP A 741 37.04 24.16 -37.77
N SER A 742 36.97 24.43 -36.46
CA SER A 742 38.12 24.33 -35.56
C SER A 742 38.64 22.88 -35.48
N SER A 743 39.90 22.67 -35.08
CA SER A 743 40.53 21.33 -35.05
C SER A 743 39.69 20.29 -34.32
N ASP A 744 39.11 20.67 -33.19
CA ASP A 744 38.36 19.78 -32.31
C ASP A 744 36.95 19.49 -32.88
N ASN A 745 36.32 20.50 -33.49
CA ASN A 745 34.99 20.37 -34.11
C ASN A 745 35.05 19.58 -35.42
N LEU A 746 36.15 19.69 -36.19
CA LEU A 746 36.41 18.85 -37.35
C LEU A 746 36.48 17.36 -36.96
N ILE A 747 37.25 17.05 -35.91
CA ILE A 747 37.36 15.67 -35.40
C ILE A 747 35.99 15.16 -34.94
N PHE A 748 35.21 15.98 -34.23
CA PHE A 748 33.86 15.62 -33.81
C PHE A 748 32.92 15.37 -35.01
N LYS A 749 32.85 16.29 -35.99
CA LYS A 749 32.01 16.14 -37.20
C LYS A 749 32.34 14.86 -37.97
N VAL A 750 33.62 14.55 -38.16
CA VAL A 750 34.07 13.32 -38.85
C VAL A 750 33.67 12.07 -38.06
N ASN A 751 33.81 12.09 -36.74
CA ASN A 751 33.38 10.96 -35.91
C ASN A 751 31.87 10.80 -35.91
N LEU A 752 31.10 11.88 -35.87
CA LEU A 752 29.64 11.86 -35.92
C LEU A 752 29.10 11.24 -37.23
N LEU A 753 29.75 11.49 -38.37
CA LEU A 753 29.38 10.90 -39.67
C LEU A 753 29.37 9.36 -39.67
N LYS A 754 30.19 8.73 -38.82
CA LYS A 754 30.25 7.27 -38.70
C LYS A 754 28.97 6.66 -38.11
N HIS A 755 28.16 7.46 -37.42
CA HIS A 755 26.92 7.03 -36.77
C HIS A 755 25.66 7.28 -37.62
N PHE A 756 25.82 7.88 -38.80
CA PHE A 756 24.73 8.07 -39.77
C PHE A 756 24.71 6.93 -40.81
N ASN A 757 23.55 6.65 -41.39
CA ASN A 757 23.46 5.72 -42.52
C ASN A 757 24.17 6.32 -43.76
N ALA A 758 24.56 5.48 -44.72
CA ALA A 758 25.39 5.90 -45.84
C ALA A 758 24.75 7.01 -46.71
N GLU A 759 23.43 7.05 -46.81
CA GLU A 759 22.68 8.06 -47.58
C GLU A 759 22.65 9.41 -46.84
N THR A 760 22.24 9.41 -45.57
CA THR A 760 22.20 10.63 -44.74
C THR A 760 23.60 11.21 -44.53
N ALA A 761 24.62 10.37 -44.36
CA ALA A 761 26.00 10.82 -44.28
C ALA A 761 26.43 11.54 -45.56
N LYS A 762 26.12 11.00 -46.76
CA LYS A 762 26.42 11.67 -48.04
C LYS A 762 25.74 13.02 -48.16
N ASP A 763 24.47 13.12 -47.77
CA ASP A 763 23.72 14.38 -47.85
C ASP A 763 24.23 15.43 -46.87
N LEU A 764 24.60 15.03 -45.64
CA LEU A 764 25.23 15.93 -44.67
C LEU A 764 26.60 16.42 -45.14
N ILE A 765 27.40 15.57 -45.79
CA ILE A 765 28.70 16.00 -46.32
C ILE A 765 28.54 16.98 -47.49
N LYS A 766 27.53 16.78 -48.37
CA LYS A 766 27.18 17.75 -49.42
C LYS A 766 26.78 19.11 -48.83
N LEU A 767 26.03 19.10 -47.72
CA LEU A 767 25.62 20.32 -47.01
C LEU A 767 26.79 21.07 -46.35
N TRP A 768 27.79 20.34 -45.82
CA TRP A 768 28.93 20.94 -45.12
C TRP A 768 29.78 21.85 -46.02
N ASN A 769 29.90 21.53 -47.32
CA ASN A 769 30.59 22.32 -48.36
C ASN A 769 31.90 23.02 -47.90
N SER A 770 32.71 22.33 -47.08
CA SER A 770 33.96 22.83 -46.51
C SER A 770 35.17 22.17 -47.15
N LYS A 771 36.34 22.81 -47.05
CA LYS A 771 37.63 22.30 -47.60
C LYS A 771 37.96 20.89 -47.08
N SER A 772 37.55 20.59 -45.84
CA SER A 772 37.73 19.31 -45.16
C SER A 772 36.66 18.28 -45.57
N GLY A 773 35.40 18.69 -45.70
CA GLY A 773 34.31 17.84 -46.20
C GLY A 773 34.53 17.37 -47.64
N ASN A 774 34.98 18.29 -48.51
CA ASN A 774 35.31 17.99 -49.90
C ASN A 774 36.51 17.02 -50.02
N ARG A 775 37.51 17.13 -49.14
CA ARG A 775 38.62 16.17 -49.06
C ARG A 775 38.15 14.78 -48.62
N HIS A 776 37.19 14.71 -47.71
CA HIS A 776 36.63 13.44 -47.21
C HIS A 776 35.75 12.76 -48.28
N LEU A 777 34.95 13.53 -49.05
CA LEU A 777 34.25 13.04 -50.25
C LEU A 777 35.22 12.52 -51.30
N LEU A 778 36.32 13.24 -51.55
CA LEU A 778 37.37 12.82 -52.47
C LEU A 778 38.01 11.48 -52.04
N GLN A 779 38.33 11.33 -50.75
CA GLN A 779 38.89 10.08 -50.23
C GLN A 779 37.91 8.90 -50.29
N GLN A 780 36.62 9.13 -50.04
CA GLN A 780 35.60 8.08 -50.10
C GLN A 780 35.25 7.69 -51.55
N ALA A 781 35.28 8.65 -52.49
CA ALA A 781 35.13 8.39 -53.92
C ALA A 781 36.34 7.63 -54.50
N LEU A 782 37.55 8.01 -54.09
CA LEU A 782 38.79 7.32 -54.49
C LEU A 782 38.87 5.88 -53.95
N SER A 783 38.42 5.62 -52.71
CA SER A 783 38.40 4.26 -52.16
C SER A 783 37.37 3.36 -52.85
N GLY A 784 36.21 3.90 -53.26
CA GLY A 784 35.24 3.19 -54.10
C GLY A 784 35.76 2.84 -55.50
N LEU A 785 36.59 3.71 -56.09
CA LEU A 785 37.29 3.46 -57.36
C LEU A 785 38.35 2.35 -57.22
N THR A 786 39.09 2.30 -56.10
CA THR A 786 40.12 1.25 -55.90
C THR A 786 39.55 -0.16 -55.82
N TYR A 787 38.28 -0.35 -55.44
CA TYR A 787 37.66 -1.68 -55.42
C TYR A 787 37.13 -2.14 -56.79
N LYS A 788 36.80 -1.19 -57.70
CA LYS A 788 36.35 -1.50 -59.07
C LYS A 788 37.50 -1.66 -60.07
N VAL A 789 38.71 -1.20 -59.76
CA VAL A 789 39.91 -1.41 -60.58
C VAL A 789 40.65 -2.68 -60.14
N LYS A 790 40.04 -3.86 -60.34
CA LYS A 790 40.73 -5.17 -60.31
C LYS A 790 40.79 -5.87 -61.67
N LYS A 791 40.29 -5.24 -62.73
CA LYS A 791 40.54 -5.64 -64.11
C LYS A 791 41.05 -4.42 -64.88
N LYS A 792 42.20 -4.57 -65.56
CA LYS A 792 42.66 -3.62 -66.59
C LYS A 792 41.51 -3.39 -67.58
N PRO A 793 40.99 -2.16 -67.76
CA PRO A 793 40.18 -1.85 -68.91
C PRO A 793 41.11 -1.57 -70.09
N ASN A 794 40.81 -2.17 -71.25
CA ASN A 794 41.37 -1.73 -72.53
C ASN A 794 40.85 -0.32 -72.83
N ILE A 795 41.72 0.52 -73.39
CA ILE A 795 41.58 1.99 -73.50
C ILE A 795 40.54 2.45 -74.54
N THR A 796 39.80 1.55 -75.20
CA THR A 796 38.91 1.92 -76.30
C THR A 796 37.41 1.97 -75.98
N ASP A 797 36.96 1.57 -74.78
CA ASP A 797 35.53 1.55 -74.41
C ASP A 797 35.20 2.41 -73.18
N LEU A 798 35.78 3.62 -73.08
CA LEU A 798 35.37 4.61 -72.08
C LEU A 798 34.26 5.51 -72.65
N SER A 799 33.03 4.99 -72.73
CA SER A 799 31.86 5.87 -72.64
C SER A 799 31.75 6.32 -71.17
N LEU A 800 32.23 7.52 -70.88
CA LEU A 800 32.12 8.16 -69.56
C LEU A 800 30.64 8.16 -69.12
N THR A 801 30.30 7.34 -68.14
CA THR A 801 29.00 7.40 -67.45
C THR A 801 28.93 8.70 -66.66
N GLY A 802 27.74 9.32 -66.57
CA GLY A 802 27.53 10.66 -65.99
C GLY A 802 28.16 10.89 -64.61
N GLU A 803 28.31 9.85 -63.78
CA GLU A 803 28.97 9.93 -62.47
C GLU A 803 30.49 10.24 -62.56
N ALA A 804 31.17 9.79 -63.62
CA ALA A 804 32.59 10.10 -63.86
C ALA A 804 32.76 11.54 -64.36
N PHE A 805 31.78 12.07 -65.08
CA PHE A 805 31.74 13.46 -65.54
C PHE A 805 31.50 14.42 -64.38
N GLU A 806 30.60 14.08 -63.45
CA GLU A 806 30.36 14.83 -62.21
C GLU A 806 31.58 14.84 -61.27
N ALA A 807 32.27 13.69 -61.14
CA ALA A 807 33.51 13.60 -60.36
C ALA A 807 34.64 14.45 -60.98
N LEU A 808 34.76 14.48 -62.31
CA LEU A 808 35.72 15.32 -63.01
C LEU A 808 35.37 16.81 -62.89
N HIS A 809 34.09 17.17 -62.96
CA HIS A 809 33.60 18.53 -62.75
C HIS A 809 33.84 19.02 -61.32
N ALA A 810 33.65 18.16 -60.31
CA ALA A 810 33.97 18.48 -58.93
C ALA A 810 35.48 18.67 -58.72
N LEU A 811 36.31 17.90 -59.44
CA LEU A 811 37.77 17.97 -59.40
C LEU A 811 38.30 19.24 -60.11
N ILE A 812 37.74 19.60 -61.27
CA ILE A 812 38.00 20.86 -61.98
C ILE A 812 37.52 22.07 -61.16
N GLY A 813 36.36 21.98 -60.51
CA GLY A 813 35.86 23.02 -59.59
C GLY A 813 36.77 23.25 -58.38
N CYS A 814 37.35 22.17 -57.83
CA CYS A 814 38.31 22.25 -56.73
C CYS A 814 39.67 22.85 -57.17
N ILE A 815 40.13 22.55 -58.39
CA ILE A 815 41.40 23.08 -58.94
C ILE A 815 41.25 24.57 -59.32
N ASN A 816 40.14 24.97 -59.92
CA ASN A 816 39.92 26.36 -60.35
C ASN A 816 39.74 27.34 -59.18
N TRP A 817 39.25 26.88 -58.02
CA TRP A 817 39.14 27.71 -56.82
C TRP A 817 40.49 28.05 -56.19
N GLN A 818 41.55 27.27 -56.44
CA GLN A 818 42.89 27.54 -55.90
C GLN A 818 43.67 28.63 -56.65
N LYS A 819 43.30 28.99 -57.89
CA LYS A 819 44.13 29.88 -58.75
C LYS A 819 43.61 31.29 -58.99
N LYS A 820 42.38 31.65 -58.58
CA LYS A 820 41.84 33.03 -58.72
C LYS A 820 41.96 33.65 -60.14
N GLU A 821 41.87 32.84 -61.19
CA GLU A 821 41.65 33.30 -62.56
C GLU A 821 40.54 32.48 -63.20
N VAL A 822 39.55 33.16 -63.79
CA VAL A 822 38.43 32.54 -64.51
C VAL A 822 38.78 32.55 -65.99
N THR A 823 39.05 31.38 -66.57
CA THR A 823 38.96 31.16 -68.02
C THR A 823 38.31 29.81 -68.28
N PHE A 824 37.30 29.81 -69.16
CA PHE A 824 36.66 28.61 -69.67
C PHE A 824 37.65 27.87 -70.59
N ILE A 825 37.98 26.63 -70.26
CA ILE A 825 38.81 25.75 -71.09
C ILE A 825 37.88 24.75 -71.80
N SER A 826 38.04 24.61 -73.12
CA SER A 826 37.25 23.70 -73.96
C SER A 826 37.70 22.23 -73.84
N GLU A 827 36.83 21.29 -74.24
CA GLU A 827 37.04 19.82 -74.21
C GLU A 827 38.33 19.32 -74.89
N VAL A 828 38.99 20.14 -75.71
CA VAL A 828 40.18 19.72 -76.47
C VAL A 828 41.47 19.83 -75.65
N GLU A 829 41.58 20.81 -74.73
CA GLU A 829 42.80 21.02 -73.90
C GLU A 829 42.90 20.06 -72.70
N THR A 830 41.79 19.40 -72.33
CA THR A 830 41.76 18.40 -71.26
C THR A 830 42.42 17.07 -71.65
N VAL A 831 42.49 16.78 -72.95
CA VAL A 831 43.10 15.54 -73.47
C VAL A 831 44.64 15.63 -73.50
N GLU A 832 45.22 16.81 -73.75
CA GLU A 832 46.69 17.02 -73.76
C GLU A 832 47.31 16.95 -72.36
N LEU A 833 46.61 17.44 -71.32
CA LEU A 833 47.09 17.36 -69.94
C LEU A 833 47.12 15.92 -69.40
N LEU A 834 46.23 15.05 -69.89
CA LEU A 834 46.19 13.63 -69.53
C LEU A 834 47.35 12.81 -70.15
N GLN A 835 47.91 13.25 -71.29
CA GLN A 835 49.07 12.57 -71.90
C GLN A 835 50.38 12.84 -71.12
N ASN A 836 50.55 14.04 -70.57
CA ASN A 836 51.80 14.44 -69.91
C ASN A 836 51.94 13.94 -68.45
N ALA A 837 50.86 13.55 -67.79
CA ALA A 837 50.88 13.10 -66.39
C ALA A 837 51.23 11.61 -66.21
N SER A 838 51.39 10.84 -67.29
CA SER A 838 51.63 9.38 -67.22
C SER A 838 53.10 8.94 -67.21
N LEU A 839 54.06 9.88 -67.21
CA LEU A 839 55.49 9.59 -67.43
C LEU A 839 56.43 9.96 -66.28
N VAL A 840 55.94 10.39 -65.11
CA VAL A 840 56.81 10.73 -63.97
C VAL A 840 56.29 10.04 -62.71
N ASP A 841 57.22 9.38 -62.00
CA ASP A 841 57.08 8.72 -60.68
C ASP A 841 56.70 7.22 -60.63
N THR A 842 57.39 6.38 -61.41
CA THR A 842 57.50 4.93 -61.10
C THR A 842 58.92 4.37 -60.93
N GLU A 843 59.99 5.15 -61.16
CA GLU A 843 61.38 4.67 -60.98
C GLU A 843 62.00 4.95 -59.60
N ALA A 844 61.39 5.77 -58.75
CA ALA A 844 62.00 6.18 -57.47
C ALA A 844 61.60 5.33 -56.24
N LEU A 845 60.61 4.45 -56.35
CA LEU A 845 60.07 3.68 -55.21
C LEU A 845 60.40 2.18 -55.22
N VAL A 846 61.05 1.66 -56.27
CA VAL A 846 61.35 0.22 -56.43
C VAL A 846 62.82 -0.14 -56.12
N LYS A 847 63.69 0.83 -55.85
CA LYS A 847 65.12 0.57 -55.53
C LYS A 847 65.47 0.49 -54.03
N LYS A 848 64.51 0.40 -53.11
CA LYS A 848 64.79 0.46 -51.67
C LYS A 848 64.46 -0.76 -50.81
N GLU A 849 63.94 -1.87 -51.37
CA GLU A 849 63.54 -3.03 -50.53
C GLU A 849 63.92 -4.43 -51.03
N ILE A 850 64.88 -4.58 -51.95
CA ILE A 850 65.40 -5.93 -52.30
C ILE A 850 66.93 -5.92 -52.28
N GLN A 851 67.50 -6.81 -51.45
CA GLN A 851 68.93 -7.10 -51.20
C GLN A 851 69.63 -6.33 -50.05
N LYS A 852 69.16 -6.56 -48.82
CA LYS A 852 70.05 -6.90 -47.70
C LYS A 852 69.99 -8.41 -47.50
N GLU A 853 71.01 -9.13 -47.98
CA GLU A 853 71.59 -10.31 -47.31
C GLU A 853 72.97 -10.62 -47.94
N ASN A 854 73.95 -10.78 -47.05
CA ASN A 854 75.42 -10.90 -47.20
C ASN A 854 75.86 -12.16 -47.99
N PRO A 855 77.10 -12.28 -48.54
CA PRO A 855 78.35 -12.38 -47.73
C PRO A 855 79.69 -11.88 -48.34
N SER A 856 80.51 -11.26 -47.48
CA SER A 856 81.95 -11.55 -47.28
C SER A 856 82.47 -10.74 -46.08
#